data_AF-A0A1Y2HNS6-F1
#
_entry.id   AF-A0A1Y2HNS6-F1
#
_cell.length_a   1.000
_cell.length_b   1.000
_cell.length_c   1.000
_cell.angle_alpha   90.00
_cell.angle_beta   90.00
_cell.angle_gamma   90.00
#
_symmetry.space_group_name_H-M   'P 1'
#
loop_
_entity.id
_entity.type
_entity.pdbx_description
1 polymer ?
#
loop_
_entity_poly.entity_id
_entity_poly.type
_entity_poly.pdbx_seq_one_letter_code
_entity_poly.pdbx_strand_id
1 'polypeptide(L)'
;MSLHRLARASAAAQSLRRPLASTAAALAAVPSRRSYAASTYTKPLDPEWTKLATKELKGKDPKERLTWRTPEGIDVKPVFTYEDYKDLPYVKEEVPGKFPFTRGPYASMYTVRPWTIRQYAGFSTVEESNAFYKKNLAAGQQATHRGYDSDHPRVVGDVGMAGVAIDTVEDMKILFDGIPLNKMSVSMTMNGAVLPILAFYIVTGLEQGAKLEELSGTIQNDILRTQDSQLARFTCVLTVKEFMVRNTFIYPPEPSMKLIGDIFEYTAKNMPKYNSISISGYHIQEAGANAVLELAFTLADGLEYVRTGIKAGMTVDQFAPRLSFFFGIGMNFYMEIAKLRAARRLWAQLIKKNFDPKDKKSMLLRTHCQTSGWSLTEQDPYNNVIRTRSRPWPPRLAGRSHCTQMPWTRPGSHDSKVADPWGGSYMMESLTNSLCESAMEIINEIETMGGMAKAVDSGMPKLRIEESAAKRQARIDSGQETIVGVNKYRLANEAPIEVLQIDNSKVRDQQIQNMDRVKRERDNARAQKCLDALTESAKSGKGNLLELSVEAAKARCTLGEISFALEKSEYGSTSDIDNALKAADTFAEREGRRPRMLVAKMGQDGHDRGAKVIATGFADLGWDIDISALFSTPQEIARQAVDADVHVVGVSSQAAGHKTLVPALIKELKELGAENILVVCGGVIPPQDYDFLYKAGAAAIFGPGTKIPIASVEVVQKVEQALAKKEAASKNVMVCVLKFPNLQNSHFVSLSLLEMPCSNLGLPVYD
;
A
#
# COMPACT_ATOMS: atom_id res chain seq x y z
N MET A 1 -11.93 56.13 35.07
CA MET A 1 -12.86 55.54 34.08
C MET A 1 -12.96 54.02 34.28
N SER A 2 -13.77 53.57 35.24
CA SER A 2 -14.12 52.14 35.41
C SER A 2 -15.61 52.04 35.74
N LEU A 3 -16.25 50.92 35.35
CA LEU A 3 -17.66 50.47 35.51
C LEU A 3 -18.36 50.08 34.19
N HIS A 4 -18.16 50.81 33.08
CA HIS A 4 -18.90 50.54 31.82
C HIS A 4 -18.39 49.37 30.95
N ARG A 5 -17.24 48.74 31.26
CA ARG A 5 -16.77 47.55 30.51
C ARG A 5 -17.30 46.21 31.05
N LEU A 6 -17.72 46.12 32.31
CA LEU A 6 -18.19 44.86 32.91
C LEU A 6 -19.59 44.45 32.45
N ALA A 7 -20.49 45.41 32.19
CA ALA A 7 -21.89 45.13 31.85
C ALA A 7 -22.08 44.35 30.52
N ARG A 8 -21.17 44.48 29.55
CA ARG A 8 -21.28 43.79 28.25
C ARG A 8 -20.79 42.34 28.26
N ALA A 9 -20.03 41.91 29.29
CA ALA A 9 -19.57 40.53 29.38
C ALA A 9 -20.67 39.54 29.80
N SER A 10 -21.58 39.97 30.68
CA SER A 10 -22.62 39.09 31.26
C SER A 10 -23.66 38.62 30.23
N ALA A 11 -24.07 39.50 29.30
CA ALA A 11 -25.10 39.18 28.31
C ALA A 11 -24.69 38.10 27.29
N ALA A 12 -23.39 38.00 26.97
CA ALA A 12 -22.87 36.99 26.05
C ALA A 12 -22.80 35.57 26.67
N ALA A 13 -22.78 35.47 28.00
CA ALA A 13 -22.62 34.19 28.71
C ALA A 13 -23.92 33.38 28.84
N GLN A 14 -25.09 33.98 28.59
CA GLN A 14 -26.39 33.34 28.85
C GLN A 14 -27.06 32.72 27.61
N SER A 15 -26.66 33.10 26.38
CA SER A 15 -27.23 32.55 25.14
C SER A 15 -26.64 31.19 24.71
N LEU A 16 -25.56 30.74 25.35
CA LEU A 16 -24.82 29.52 24.99
C LEU A 16 -25.32 28.23 25.67
N ARG A 17 -26.34 28.29 26.54
CA ARG A 17 -26.92 27.10 27.18
C ARG A 17 -28.07 26.49 26.36
N ARG A 18 -27.74 25.87 25.23
CA ARG A 18 -28.56 24.78 24.64
C ARG A 18 -28.02 23.42 25.11
N PRO A 19 -28.88 22.41 25.33
CA PRO A 19 -28.45 21.11 25.86
C PRO A 19 -27.61 20.33 24.84
N LEU A 20 -26.60 19.61 25.32
CA LEU A 20 -25.71 18.71 24.56
C LEU A 20 -26.39 17.42 24.06
N ALA A 21 -27.70 17.47 23.78
CA ALA A 21 -28.53 16.32 23.45
C ALA A 21 -28.70 16.07 21.94
N SER A 22 -28.34 17.02 21.07
CA SER A 22 -28.59 16.93 19.61
C SER A 22 -27.39 16.48 18.76
N THR A 23 -26.18 16.40 19.32
CA THR A 23 -24.99 15.91 18.60
C THR A 23 -24.79 14.40 18.76
N ALA A 24 -25.09 13.85 19.93
CA ALA A 24 -25.08 12.39 20.15
C ALA A 24 -26.05 11.64 19.21
N ALA A 25 -27.21 12.25 18.92
CA ALA A 25 -28.22 11.68 18.02
C ALA A 25 -27.76 11.54 16.56
N ALA A 26 -26.82 12.38 16.09
CA ALA A 26 -26.29 12.32 14.73
C ALA A 26 -25.23 11.22 14.55
N LEU A 27 -24.42 10.94 15.59
CA LEU A 27 -23.45 9.85 15.58
C LEU A 27 -24.09 8.49 15.91
N ALA A 28 -25.16 8.46 16.70
CA ALA A 28 -25.95 7.26 16.96
C ALA A 28 -26.78 6.76 15.75
N ALA A 29 -26.78 7.50 14.63
CA ALA A 29 -27.50 7.13 13.40
C ALA A 29 -26.69 6.23 12.44
N VAL A 30 -25.41 5.94 12.73
CA VAL A 30 -24.66 4.88 12.04
C VAL A 30 -25.19 3.53 12.53
N PRO A 31 -25.72 2.64 11.65
CA PRO A 31 -26.37 1.40 12.09
C PRO A 31 -25.36 0.42 12.70
N SER A 32 -25.33 0.38 14.03
CA SER A 32 -24.41 -0.45 14.80
C SER A 32 -24.61 -1.94 14.54
N ARG A 33 -23.51 -2.67 14.28
CA ARG A 33 -23.44 -4.14 14.30
C ARG A 33 -24.51 -4.86 13.46
N ARG A 34 -24.57 -4.58 12.16
CA ARG A 34 -24.65 -5.71 11.23
C ARG A 34 -23.28 -6.38 11.18
N SER A 35 -23.14 -7.51 11.87
CA SER A 35 -22.36 -8.58 11.24
C SER A 35 -23.01 -8.84 9.89
N TYR A 36 -22.24 -8.85 8.80
CA TYR A 36 -22.74 -9.39 7.54
C TYR A 36 -23.33 -10.74 7.85
N ALA A 37 -24.57 -10.97 7.41
CA ALA A 37 -25.11 -12.31 7.44
C ALA A 37 -24.13 -13.12 6.61
N ALA A 38 -23.44 -14.09 7.23
CA ALA A 38 -22.58 -14.98 6.47
C ALA A 38 -23.41 -15.51 5.29
N SER A 39 -22.82 -15.56 4.08
CA SER A 39 -23.40 -16.27 2.93
C SER A 39 -23.37 -17.75 3.30
N THR A 40 -24.31 -18.09 4.19
CA THR A 40 -24.44 -19.39 4.82
C THR A 40 -25.00 -20.29 3.76
N TYR A 41 -24.32 -21.41 3.59
CA TYR A 41 -24.68 -22.37 2.59
C TYR A 41 -26.10 -22.86 2.86
N THR A 42 -27.07 -22.34 2.10
CA THR A 42 -28.51 -22.45 2.44
C THR A 42 -29.03 -23.88 2.37
N LYS A 43 -28.31 -24.75 1.66
CA LYS A 43 -28.61 -26.17 1.54
C LYS A 43 -27.88 -26.99 2.61
N PRO A 44 -28.58 -27.90 3.31
CA PRO A 44 -27.99 -28.70 4.38
C PRO A 44 -26.89 -29.64 3.87
N LEU A 45 -26.23 -30.31 4.80
CA LEU A 45 -25.42 -31.48 4.47
C LEU A 45 -26.34 -32.61 4.02
N ASP A 46 -25.84 -33.46 3.12
CA ASP A 46 -26.58 -34.62 2.64
C ASP A 46 -26.94 -35.56 3.82
N PRO A 47 -28.18 -36.05 3.95
CA PRO A 47 -28.59 -36.87 5.10
C PRO A 47 -27.84 -38.20 5.22
N GLU A 48 -27.50 -38.86 4.10
CA GLU A 48 -26.79 -40.13 4.11
C GLU A 48 -25.32 -39.91 4.49
N TRP A 49 -24.66 -38.94 3.85
CA TRP A 49 -23.31 -38.54 4.22
C TRP A 49 -23.22 -38.10 5.68
N THR A 50 -24.19 -37.35 6.18
CA THR A 50 -24.24 -36.89 7.58
C THR A 50 -24.32 -38.08 8.53
N LYS A 51 -25.11 -39.11 8.22
CA LYS A 51 -25.18 -40.35 9.00
C LYS A 51 -23.85 -41.13 9.01
N LEU A 52 -23.16 -41.20 7.88
CA LEU A 52 -21.83 -41.83 7.76
C LEU A 52 -20.77 -41.05 8.56
N ALA A 53 -20.64 -39.75 8.33
CA ALA A 53 -19.69 -38.89 9.02
C ALA A 53 -19.95 -38.84 10.55
N THR A 54 -21.21 -38.85 11.00
CA THR A 54 -21.54 -38.89 12.44
C THR A 54 -21.04 -40.19 13.09
N LYS A 55 -21.09 -41.33 12.37
CA LYS A 55 -20.57 -42.61 12.84
C LYS A 55 -19.05 -42.57 12.98
N GLU A 56 -18.34 -42.02 11.99
CA GLU A 56 -16.88 -41.87 11.99
C GLU A 56 -16.39 -40.90 13.08
N LEU A 57 -17.11 -39.78 13.27
CA LEU A 57 -16.86 -38.79 14.32
C LEU A 57 -17.29 -39.23 15.73
N LYS A 58 -17.75 -40.49 15.90
CA LYS A 58 -18.22 -41.08 17.17
C LYS A 58 -19.33 -40.27 17.84
N GLY A 59 -20.36 -39.91 17.06
CA GLY A 59 -21.56 -39.23 17.55
C GLY A 59 -21.46 -37.70 17.65
N LYS A 60 -20.33 -37.09 17.24
CA LYS A 60 -20.22 -35.63 17.12
C LYS A 60 -20.85 -35.17 15.80
N ASP A 61 -21.56 -34.06 15.83
CA ASP A 61 -22.17 -33.44 14.64
C ASP A 61 -21.11 -33.09 13.57
N PRO A 62 -21.22 -33.63 12.34
CA PRO A 62 -20.37 -33.26 11.21
C PRO A 62 -20.43 -31.78 10.84
N LYS A 63 -21.58 -31.10 11.03
CA LYS A 63 -21.72 -29.68 10.68
C LYS A 63 -20.82 -28.83 11.56
N GLU A 64 -20.95 -28.91 12.88
CA GLU A 64 -20.11 -28.14 13.80
C GLU A 64 -18.64 -28.59 13.86
N ARG A 65 -18.30 -29.78 13.37
CA ARG A 65 -16.92 -30.30 13.40
C ARG A 65 -16.14 -30.20 12.10
N LEU A 66 -16.80 -30.20 10.94
CA LEU A 66 -16.14 -30.30 9.63
C LEU A 66 -16.48 -29.15 8.66
N THR A 67 -17.43 -28.26 8.99
CA THR A 67 -17.67 -27.05 8.19
C THR A 67 -16.50 -26.09 8.35
N TRP A 68 -15.87 -25.71 7.23
CA TRP A 68 -14.78 -24.74 7.23
C TRP A 68 -15.35 -23.31 7.17
N ARG A 69 -15.39 -22.67 8.34
CA ARG A 69 -15.71 -21.26 8.53
C ARG A 69 -14.54 -20.41 8.00
N THR A 70 -14.69 -19.78 6.84
CA THR A 70 -13.59 -19.07 6.17
C THR A 70 -13.37 -17.63 6.69
N PRO A 71 -12.17 -17.04 6.56
CA PRO A 71 -11.93 -15.61 6.83
C PRO A 71 -12.78 -14.65 5.97
N GLU A 72 -13.32 -15.14 4.86
CA GLU A 72 -14.29 -14.46 3.99
C GLU A 72 -15.70 -14.36 4.58
N GLY A 73 -16.03 -15.10 5.66
CA GLY A 73 -17.39 -15.20 6.19
C GLY A 73 -18.29 -16.17 5.42
N ILE A 74 -17.70 -17.05 4.60
CA ILE A 74 -18.39 -18.11 3.85
C ILE A 74 -18.18 -19.45 4.57
N ASP A 75 -19.25 -20.19 4.82
CA ASP A 75 -19.20 -21.53 5.41
C ASP A 75 -19.04 -22.59 4.31
N VAL A 76 -17.83 -23.13 4.14
CA VAL A 76 -17.52 -24.16 3.15
C VAL A 76 -17.83 -25.54 3.72
N LYS A 77 -18.77 -26.26 3.09
CA LYS A 77 -19.17 -27.61 3.51
C LYS A 77 -18.04 -28.63 3.31
N PRO A 78 -17.92 -29.67 4.16
CA PRO A 78 -16.98 -30.77 3.95
C PRO A 78 -17.30 -31.66 2.74
N VAL A 79 -18.55 -31.63 2.26
CA VAL A 79 -19.00 -32.34 1.05
C VAL A 79 -19.99 -31.46 0.28
N PHE A 80 -20.00 -31.60 -1.05
CA PHE A 80 -20.93 -30.95 -1.96
C PHE A 80 -21.53 -32.00 -2.91
N THR A 81 -22.78 -31.84 -3.32
CA THR A 81 -23.54 -32.82 -4.12
C THR A 81 -24.24 -32.19 -5.33
N TYR A 82 -24.97 -32.98 -6.13
CA TYR A 82 -25.78 -32.45 -7.24
C TYR A 82 -26.82 -31.42 -6.76
N GLU A 83 -27.42 -31.64 -5.59
CA GLU A 83 -28.36 -30.73 -4.96
C GLU A 83 -27.78 -29.33 -4.76
N ASP A 84 -26.47 -29.23 -4.55
CA ASP A 84 -25.79 -27.99 -4.21
C ASP A 84 -25.57 -27.03 -5.38
N TYR A 85 -25.82 -27.46 -6.63
CA TYR A 85 -25.72 -26.61 -7.82
C TYR A 85 -26.94 -26.65 -8.75
N LYS A 86 -27.84 -27.64 -8.61
CA LYS A 86 -28.89 -27.91 -9.62
C LYS A 86 -29.83 -26.75 -9.96
N ASP A 87 -30.04 -25.85 -8.99
CA ASP A 87 -30.95 -24.70 -9.06
C ASP A 87 -30.23 -23.39 -9.44
N LEU A 88 -28.90 -23.42 -9.64
CA LEU A 88 -28.12 -22.28 -10.12
C LEU A 88 -28.33 -22.14 -11.64
N PRO A 89 -29.14 -21.17 -12.13
CA PRO A 89 -29.72 -21.23 -13.47
C PRO A 89 -28.67 -21.12 -14.59
N TYR A 90 -27.57 -20.43 -14.31
CA TYR A 90 -26.48 -20.17 -15.25
C TYR A 90 -25.56 -21.37 -15.50
N VAL A 91 -25.48 -22.37 -14.61
CA VAL A 91 -24.44 -23.43 -14.68
C VAL A 91 -24.59 -24.32 -15.91
N LYS A 92 -25.83 -24.55 -16.35
CA LYS A 92 -26.14 -25.40 -17.52
C LYS A 92 -25.86 -24.71 -18.87
N GLU A 93 -25.71 -23.39 -18.86
CA GLU A 93 -25.66 -22.55 -20.06
C GLU A 93 -24.36 -21.75 -20.24
N GLU A 94 -23.53 -21.67 -19.21
CA GLU A 94 -22.25 -20.94 -19.25
C GLU A 94 -21.19 -21.72 -20.03
N VAL A 95 -20.66 -21.09 -21.07
CA VAL A 95 -19.46 -21.52 -21.82
C VAL A 95 -18.45 -20.37 -21.88
N PRO A 96 -17.13 -20.63 -21.96
CA PRO A 96 -16.13 -19.59 -22.11
C PRO A 96 -16.42 -18.67 -23.31
N GLY A 97 -16.25 -17.36 -23.15
CA GLY A 97 -16.55 -16.38 -24.20
C GLY A 97 -18.03 -16.03 -24.42
N LYS A 98 -18.99 -16.69 -23.73
CA LYS A 98 -20.40 -16.27 -23.63
C LYS A 98 -20.61 -15.47 -22.35
N PHE A 99 -21.44 -14.42 -22.39
CA PHE A 99 -21.89 -13.68 -21.20
C PHE A 99 -22.56 -14.65 -20.19
N PRO A 100 -22.32 -14.53 -18.87
CA PRO A 100 -21.57 -13.48 -18.16
C PRO A 100 -20.07 -13.78 -17.98
N PHE A 101 -19.46 -14.62 -18.83
CA PHE A 101 -18.01 -14.86 -18.92
C PHE A 101 -17.35 -15.50 -17.69
N THR A 102 -18.11 -16.04 -16.75
CA THR A 102 -17.61 -16.76 -15.55
C THR A 102 -16.53 -17.78 -15.90
N ARG A 103 -16.77 -18.60 -16.93
CA ARG A 103 -15.84 -19.65 -17.42
C ARG A 103 -14.68 -19.11 -18.27
N GLY A 104 -14.64 -17.81 -18.52
CA GLY A 104 -13.55 -17.12 -19.20
C GLY A 104 -13.99 -16.08 -20.23
N PRO A 105 -13.17 -15.05 -20.52
CA PRO A 105 -13.51 -13.99 -21.46
C PRO A 105 -13.29 -14.33 -22.94
N TYR A 106 -12.86 -15.56 -23.27
CA TYR A 106 -12.62 -16.03 -24.64
C TYR A 106 -13.11 -17.49 -24.79
N ALA A 107 -13.44 -17.93 -26.01
CA ALA A 107 -13.97 -19.29 -26.23
C ALA A 107 -12.91 -20.40 -26.07
N SER A 108 -11.75 -20.27 -26.73
CA SER A 108 -10.67 -21.26 -26.68
C SER A 108 -9.78 -21.16 -25.43
N MET A 109 -9.81 -20.02 -24.72
CA MET A 109 -9.01 -19.79 -23.51
C MET A 109 -7.53 -20.14 -23.70
N TYR A 110 -7.03 -21.17 -23.00
CA TYR A 110 -5.63 -21.58 -23.05
C TYR A 110 -5.34 -22.72 -24.04
N THR A 111 -6.35 -23.31 -24.69
CA THR A 111 -6.16 -24.49 -25.56
C THR A 111 -5.42 -24.17 -26.86
N VAL A 112 -5.47 -22.92 -27.31
CA VAL A 112 -4.76 -22.40 -28.49
C VAL A 112 -3.55 -21.54 -28.11
N ARG A 113 -3.71 -20.64 -27.12
CA ARG A 113 -2.63 -19.75 -26.67
C ARG A 113 -2.63 -19.65 -25.13
N PRO A 114 -1.53 -20.00 -24.44
CA PRO A 114 -1.44 -19.89 -22.98
C PRO A 114 -1.49 -18.42 -22.52
N TRP A 115 -1.53 -18.21 -21.21
CA TRP A 115 -1.30 -16.88 -20.64
C TRP A 115 0.09 -16.35 -21.03
N THR A 116 0.22 -15.03 -21.08
CA THR A 116 1.51 -14.37 -21.16
C THR A 116 2.20 -14.52 -19.80
N ILE A 117 3.40 -15.09 -19.77
CA ILE A 117 4.31 -14.94 -18.63
C ILE A 117 4.82 -13.50 -18.70
N ARG A 118 4.59 -12.71 -17.65
CA ARG A 118 5.03 -11.32 -17.53
C ARG A 118 5.58 -11.14 -16.13
N GLN A 119 6.87 -11.40 -15.95
CA GLN A 119 7.57 -11.18 -14.68
C GLN A 119 7.61 -9.67 -14.37
N TYR A 120 7.54 -9.25 -13.11
CA TYR A 120 7.97 -7.89 -12.74
C TYR A 120 9.48 -7.88 -12.51
N ALA A 121 10.15 -6.85 -13.03
CA ALA A 121 11.57 -6.62 -12.85
C ALA A 121 11.92 -5.13 -13.04
N GLY A 122 13.11 -4.74 -12.61
CA GLY A 122 13.61 -3.37 -12.61
C GLY A 122 14.22 -3.05 -11.25
N PHE A 123 15.48 -2.67 -11.24
CA PHE A 123 16.27 -2.33 -10.06
C PHE A 123 17.51 -1.54 -10.50
N SER A 124 18.13 -0.78 -9.59
CA SER A 124 19.38 -0.06 -9.86
C SER A 124 19.26 0.86 -11.10
N THR A 125 20.25 0.86 -11.99
CA THR A 125 20.31 1.75 -13.17
C THR A 125 19.47 1.26 -14.35
N VAL A 126 19.26 2.17 -15.30
CA VAL A 126 18.59 1.89 -16.59
C VAL A 126 19.36 0.90 -17.46
N GLU A 127 20.70 0.89 -17.42
CA GLU A 127 21.54 -0.05 -18.16
C GLU A 127 21.47 -1.47 -17.60
N GLU A 128 21.56 -1.63 -16.27
CA GLU A 128 21.46 -2.93 -15.61
C GLU A 128 20.08 -3.55 -15.83
N SER A 129 19.04 -2.72 -15.72
CA SER A 129 17.66 -3.12 -16.05
C SER A 129 17.47 -3.42 -17.54
N ASN A 130 18.02 -2.64 -18.47
CA ASN A 130 17.98 -2.93 -19.91
C ASN A 130 18.68 -4.25 -20.24
N ALA A 131 19.86 -4.51 -19.67
CA ALA A 131 20.58 -5.77 -19.82
C ALA A 131 19.80 -6.96 -19.23
N PHE A 132 19.09 -6.76 -18.11
CA PHE A 132 18.18 -7.75 -17.55
C PHE A 132 16.96 -8.00 -18.47
N TYR A 133 16.39 -6.96 -19.09
CA TYR A 133 15.28 -7.11 -20.04
C TYR A 133 15.72 -7.78 -21.34
N LYS A 134 16.91 -7.46 -21.88
CA LYS A 134 17.49 -8.17 -23.06
C LYS A 134 17.75 -9.65 -22.78
N LYS A 135 18.02 -10.04 -21.53
CA LYS A 135 18.14 -11.46 -21.11
C LYS A 135 16.79 -12.18 -20.93
N ASN A 136 15.71 -11.47 -20.60
CA ASN A 136 14.43 -12.07 -20.20
C ASN A 136 13.26 -11.85 -21.18
N LEU A 137 13.32 -10.81 -22.03
CA LEU A 137 12.44 -10.44 -23.15
C LEU A 137 10.91 -10.56 -22.99
N ALA A 138 10.40 -10.65 -21.76
CA ALA A 138 8.96 -10.71 -21.46
C ALA A 138 8.54 -9.97 -20.16
N ALA A 139 9.47 -9.29 -19.48
CA ALA A 139 9.21 -8.63 -18.20
C ALA A 139 8.40 -7.31 -18.34
N GLY A 140 7.60 -7.00 -17.33
CA GLY A 140 7.04 -5.68 -17.05
C GLY A 140 7.89 -4.94 -16.00
N GLN A 141 7.73 -3.63 -15.93
CA GLN A 141 8.67 -2.71 -15.28
C GLN A 141 8.10 -2.00 -14.05
N GLN A 142 9.01 -1.55 -13.19
CA GLN A 142 8.78 -0.59 -12.10
C GLN A 142 9.73 0.60 -12.27
N ALA A 143 9.24 1.81 -11.99
CA ALA A 143 9.92 3.08 -12.27
C ALA A 143 9.70 4.09 -11.13
N THR A 144 10.31 5.27 -11.24
CA THR A 144 10.27 6.32 -10.20
C THR A 144 8.85 6.82 -9.92
N HIS A 145 8.42 6.72 -8.66
CA HIS A 145 7.00 6.62 -8.32
C HIS A 145 6.28 7.92 -7.91
N ARG A 146 6.96 8.79 -7.16
CA ARG A 146 6.35 9.91 -6.42
C ARG A 146 6.68 11.32 -6.95
N GLY A 147 7.13 11.44 -8.20
CA GLY A 147 7.29 12.75 -8.83
C GLY A 147 8.47 13.58 -8.31
N TYR A 148 9.53 12.92 -7.85
CA TYR A 148 10.80 13.55 -7.47
C TYR A 148 11.92 13.07 -8.38
N ASP A 149 12.81 14.00 -8.76
CA ASP A 149 14.09 13.69 -9.42
C ASP A 149 15.11 13.16 -8.40
N SER A 150 16.12 12.44 -8.88
CA SER A 150 17.17 11.78 -8.08
C SER A 150 18.13 12.74 -7.37
N ASP A 151 18.11 14.04 -7.73
CA ASP A 151 18.83 15.10 -7.01
C ASP A 151 18.10 15.54 -5.72
N HIS A 152 16.80 15.27 -5.60
CA HIS A 152 15.93 15.88 -4.61
C HIS A 152 16.22 15.38 -3.17
N PRO A 153 16.39 16.28 -2.17
CA PRO A 153 16.88 15.90 -0.84
C PRO A 153 15.95 14.94 -0.07
N ARG A 154 14.66 14.86 -0.42
CA ARG A 154 13.71 13.92 0.22
C ARG A 154 13.76 12.48 -0.31
N VAL A 155 14.56 12.17 -1.34
CA VAL A 155 14.63 10.82 -1.95
C VAL A 155 16.01 10.18 -1.95
N VAL A 156 17.01 10.81 -1.31
CA VAL A 156 18.41 10.35 -1.29
C VAL A 156 18.56 8.89 -0.83
N GLY A 157 17.71 8.41 0.08
CA GLY A 157 17.71 7.01 0.55
C GLY A 157 17.06 6.00 -0.39
N ASP A 158 16.33 6.46 -1.41
CA ASP A 158 15.36 5.66 -2.17
C ASP A 158 15.74 5.46 -3.66
N VAL A 159 16.69 6.24 -4.19
CA VAL A 159 17.11 6.19 -5.61
C VAL A 159 17.60 4.80 -6.01
N GLY A 160 16.99 4.21 -7.05
CA GLY A 160 17.33 2.88 -7.57
C GLY A 160 16.96 1.68 -6.69
N MET A 161 16.46 1.91 -5.46
CA MET A 161 16.26 0.84 -4.46
C MET A 161 15.01 0.00 -4.72
N ALA A 162 13.88 0.65 -4.98
CA ALA A 162 12.57 0.01 -5.13
C ALA A 162 12.11 -0.18 -6.60
N GLY A 163 13.01 0.04 -7.56
CA GLY A 163 12.71 0.06 -8.98
C GLY A 163 13.76 0.88 -9.75
N VAL A 164 13.51 1.15 -11.03
CA VAL A 164 14.44 1.92 -11.87
C VAL A 164 14.31 3.42 -11.61
N ALA A 165 15.44 4.10 -11.42
CA ALA A 165 15.51 5.57 -11.43
C ALA A 165 15.22 6.10 -12.84
N ILE A 166 14.26 7.03 -12.98
CA ILE A 166 13.82 7.61 -14.25
C ILE A 166 13.51 9.09 -14.00
N ASP A 167 14.43 9.96 -14.38
CA ASP A 167 14.32 11.40 -14.16
C ASP A 167 13.88 12.14 -15.44
N THR A 168 14.22 11.58 -16.60
CA THR A 168 14.03 12.18 -17.93
C THR A 168 13.60 11.16 -19.00
N VAL A 169 13.29 11.66 -20.20
CA VAL A 169 13.08 10.82 -21.39
C VAL A 169 14.36 10.08 -21.83
N GLU A 170 15.55 10.59 -21.52
CA GLU A 170 16.82 9.95 -21.93
C GLU A 170 17.08 8.66 -21.13
N ASP A 171 16.69 8.64 -19.85
CA ASP A 171 16.72 7.43 -19.01
C ASP A 171 15.79 6.34 -19.59
N MET A 172 14.59 6.74 -20.01
CA MET A 172 13.62 5.85 -20.66
C MET A 172 14.13 5.31 -22.01
N LYS A 173 14.89 6.12 -22.77
CA LYS A 173 15.54 5.70 -24.01
C LYS A 173 16.64 4.68 -23.78
N ILE A 174 17.48 4.83 -22.74
CA ILE A 174 18.46 3.82 -22.34
C ILE A 174 17.75 2.54 -21.88
N LEU A 175 16.68 2.66 -21.09
CA LEU A 175 15.90 1.52 -20.59
C LEU A 175 15.34 0.65 -21.73
N PHE A 176 14.98 1.25 -22.86
CA PHE A 176 14.48 0.56 -24.06
C PHE A 176 15.46 0.48 -25.23
N ASP A 177 16.75 0.78 -25.03
CA ASP A 177 17.76 0.58 -26.08
C ASP A 177 17.71 -0.87 -26.59
N GLY A 178 17.74 -1.04 -27.92
CA GLY A 178 17.64 -2.34 -28.59
C GLY A 178 16.32 -3.10 -28.38
N ILE A 179 15.30 -2.52 -27.73
CA ILE A 179 14.00 -3.16 -27.46
C ILE A 179 12.92 -2.46 -28.34
N PRO A 180 12.42 -3.10 -29.41
CA PRO A 180 11.54 -2.45 -30.39
C PRO A 180 10.11 -2.27 -29.87
N LEU A 181 9.75 -1.05 -29.49
CA LEU A 181 8.48 -0.73 -28.84
C LEU A 181 7.23 -0.94 -29.70
N ASN A 182 7.35 -0.97 -31.04
CA ASN A 182 6.24 -1.34 -31.95
C ASN A 182 5.94 -2.84 -32.02
N LYS A 183 6.81 -3.70 -31.47
CA LYS A 183 6.64 -5.17 -31.43
C LYS A 183 6.42 -5.70 -30.01
N MET A 184 6.84 -4.96 -29.00
CA MET A 184 6.78 -5.36 -27.59
C MET A 184 5.49 -4.87 -26.91
N SER A 185 5.07 -5.61 -25.87
CA SER A 185 3.95 -5.22 -25.01
C SER A 185 4.45 -4.84 -23.62
N VAL A 186 4.73 -3.56 -23.42
CA VAL A 186 5.32 -3.03 -22.19
C VAL A 186 4.25 -2.88 -21.10
N SER A 187 4.53 -3.30 -19.87
CA SER A 187 3.67 -2.95 -18.73
C SER A 187 4.47 -2.12 -17.75
N MET A 188 3.90 -0.97 -17.33
CA MET A 188 4.53 -0.05 -16.39
C MET A 188 3.67 0.06 -15.13
N THR A 189 4.25 -0.29 -13.99
CA THR A 189 3.60 -0.12 -12.70
C THR A 189 3.76 1.33 -12.27
N MET A 190 2.81 2.21 -12.61
CA MET A 190 2.88 3.64 -12.30
C MET A 190 1.51 4.27 -12.08
N ASN A 191 1.40 5.14 -11.08
CA ASN A 191 0.15 5.78 -10.65
C ASN A 191 0.33 7.26 -10.27
N GLY A 192 1.19 7.61 -9.30
CA GLY A 192 1.46 9.01 -8.94
C GLY A 192 2.09 9.79 -10.09
N ALA A 193 3.34 9.45 -10.45
CA ALA A 193 4.05 10.04 -11.59
C ALA A 193 3.58 9.48 -12.96
N VAL A 194 2.29 9.17 -13.13
CA VAL A 194 1.76 8.53 -14.34
C VAL A 194 1.93 9.38 -15.60
N LEU A 195 1.77 10.70 -15.50
CA LEU A 195 1.93 11.65 -16.60
C LEU A 195 3.36 11.64 -17.20
N PRO A 196 4.43 11.99 -16.46
CA PRO A 196 5.78 12.03 -17.03
C PRO A 196 6.25 10.65 -17.49
N ILE A 197 5.97 9.57 -16.75
CA ILE A 197 6.39 8.22 -17.14
C ILE A 197 5.71 7.74 -18.42
N LEU A 198 4.39 7.99 -18.59
CA LEU A 198 3.70 7.65 -19.83
C LEU A 198 4.15 8.54 -21.00
N ALA A 199 4.42 9.82 -20.75
CA ALA A 199 4.97 10.74 -21.74
C ALA A 199 6.37 10.31 -22.20
N PHE A 200 7.28 9.96 -21.29
CA PHE A 200 8.62 9.46 -21.60
C PHE A 200 8.56 8.16 -22.43
N TYR A 201 7.65 7.23 -22.08
CA TYR A 201 7.42 6.02 -22.87
C TYR A 201 6.93 6.33 -24.30
N ILE A 202 5.96 7.26 -24.44
CA ILE A 202 5.45 7.69 -25.74
C ILE A 202 6.57 8.32 -26.59
N VAL A 203 7.32 9.26 -26.03
CA VAL A 203 8.41 9.95 -26.75
C VAL A 203 9.55 8.98 -27.10
N THR A 204 9.89 8.03 -26.22
CA THR A 204 10.85 6.95 -26.54
C THR A 204 10.38 6.11 -27.71
N GLY A 205 9.09 5.73 -27.76
CA GLY A 205 8.51 5.03 -28.90
C GLY A 205 8.59 5.83 -30.21
N LEU A 206 8.25 7.11 -30.16
CA LEU A 206 8.31 8.01 -31.31
C LEU A 206 9.75 8.23 -31.80
N GLU A 207 10.72 8.39 -30.91
CA GLU A 207 12.15 8.52 -31.27
C GLU A 207 12.77 7.20 -31.76
N GLN A 208 12.19 6.04 -31.41
CA GLN A 208 12.46 4.75 -32.07
C GLN A 208 11.79 4.60 -33.47
N GLY A 209 10.95 5.56 -33.89
CA GLY A 209 10.20 5.50 -35.15
C GLY A 209 8.93 4.63 -35.10
N ALA A 210 8.45 4.23 -33.92
CA ALA A 210 7.15 3.59 -33.76
C ALA A 210 6.01 4.61 -33.83
N LYS A 211 4.83 4.19 -34.27
CA LYS A 211 3.62 5.05 -34.26
C LYS A 211 2.78 4.86 -32.99
N LEU A 212 1.96 5.85 -32.64
CA LEU A 212 1.08 5.79 -31.46
C LEU A 212 0.11 4.61 -31.51
N GLU A 213 -0.41 4.27 -32.70
CA GLU A 213 -1.28 3.10 -32.88
C GLU A 213 -0.53 1.76 -32.89
N GLU A 214 0.80 1.75 -32.85
CA GLU A 214 1.63 0.54 -32.72
C GLU A 214 1.97 0.24 -31.25
N LEU A 215 2.14 1.26 -30.41
CA LEU A 215 2.46 1.11 -29.00
C LEU A 215 1.42 0.25 -28.28
N SER A 216 1.88 -0.88 -27.72
CA SER A 216 1.04 -1.84 -27.01
C SER A 216 1.52 -2.04 -25.58
N GLY A 217 0.61 -2.15 -24.64
CA GLY A 217 1.01 -2.19 -23.24
C GLY A 217 -0.09 -2.03 -22.22
N THR A 218 0.31 -1.75 -20.98
CA THR A 218 -0.58 -1.52 -19.84
C THR A 218 0.12 -0.64 -18.81
N ILE A 219 -0.44 0.53 -18.53
CA ILE A 219 -0.05 1.34 -17.37
C ILE A 219 -1.03 1.07 -16.22
N GLN A 220 -0.56 1.18 -14.98
CA GLN A 220 -1.43 0.85 -13.83
C GLN A 220 -2.50 1.93 -13.59
N ASN A 221 -2.11 3.20 -13.47
CA ASN A 221 -3.00 4.38 -13.50
C ASN A 221 -4.26 4.27 -12.61
N ASP A 222 -4.09 3.74 -11.40
CA ASP A 222 -5.14 3.40 -10.43
C ASP A 222 -4.83 4.10 -9.10
N ILE A 223 -5.66 5.08 -8.71
CA ILE A 223 -5.34 6.19 -7.79
C ILE A 223 -6.52 6.67 -6.91
N LEU A 224 -7.66 5.98 -6.94
CA LEU A 224 -9.00 6.53 -6.65
C LEU A 224 -9.18 7.25 -5.29
N ARG A 225 -9.71 8.48 -5.33
CA ARG A 225 -10.44 9.20 -4.26
C ARG A 225 -11.41 10.21 -4.90
N THR A 226 -12.51 10.56 -4.25
CA THR A 226 -13.14 11.89 -4.40
C THR A 226 -13.39 12.51 -3.03
N GLN A 227 -13.12 13.81 -2.90
CA GLN A 227 -13.65 14.62 -1.80
C GLN A 227 -15.08 15.01 -2.13
N ASP A 228 -16.01 14.91 -1.16
CA ASP A 228 -17.00 15.99 -1.00
C ASP A 228 -17.65 15.96 0.38
N SER A 229 -17.06 16.68 1.34
CA SER A 229 -17.78 17.31 2.45
C SER A 229 -16.94 18.46 3.02
N GLN A 230 -17.58 19.57 3.39
CA GLN A 230 -16.87 20.74 3.94
C GLN A 230 -16.36 20.55 5.39
N LEU A 231 -16.53 19.36 5.97
CA LEU A 231 -16.24 19.05 7.36
C LEU A 231 -14.89 18.34 7.58
N ALA A 232 -14.28 17.78 6.53
CA ALA A 232 -13.09 16.92 6.60
C ALA A 232 -11.75 17.68 6.77
N ARG A 233 -11.70 18.73 7.60
CA ARG A 233 -10.47 19.53 7.86
C ARG A 233 -9.54 18.96 8.93
N PHE A 234 -9.95 17.89 9.61
CA PHE A 234 -9.19 17.20 10.66
C PHE A 234 -9.45 15.68 10.60
N THR A 235 -9.25 15.05 9.43
CA THR A 235 -9.37 13.58 9.31
C THR A 235 -8.46 13.01 8.20
N CYS A 236 -7.63 11.98 8.48
CA CYS A 236 -6.71 11.35 7.52
C CYS A 236 -7.33 10.14 6.82
N VAL A 237 -8.35 10.43 6.02
CA VAL A 237 -9.18 9.41 5.39
C VAL A 237 -8.65 9.07 4.00
N LEU A 238 -7.89 7.97 3.97
CA LEU A 238 -7.05 7.52 2.85
C LEU A 238 -7.68 6.32 2.09
N THR A 239 -7.15 5.98 0.91
CA THR A 239 -7.98 5.48 -0.21
C THR A 239 -7.46 4.28 -1.03
N VAL A 240 -8.38 3.50 -1.60
CA VAL A 240 -8.32 2.03 -1.72
C VAL A 240 -7.00 1.40 -2.18
N LYS A 241 -6.32 1.98 -3.18
CA LYS A 241 -5.00 1.52 -3.61
C LYS A 241 -3.87 2.46 -3.19
N GLU A 242 -3.76 3.62 -3.84
CA GLU A 242 -2.54 4.42 -3.71
C GLU A 242 -2.43 5.23 -2.42
N PHE A 243 -3.49 5.40 -1.63
CA PHE A 243 -3.41 6.08 -0.33
C PHE A 243 -3.67 5.14 0.88
N MET A 244 -4.34 3.99 0.70
CA MET A 244 -4.66 3.05 1.79
C MET A 244 -3.56 2.02 2.04
N VAL A 245 -2.91 1.56 0.96
CA VAL A 245 -2.09 0.32 0.98
C VAL A 245 -0.74 0.44 0.27
N ARG A 246 -0.58 1.38 -0.67
CA ARG A 246 0.63 1.48 -1.50
C ARG A 246 1.38 2.81 -1.41
N ASN A 247 0.69 3.90 -1.06
CA ASN A 247 1.28 5.18 -0.69
C ASN A 247 2.26 5.79 -1.71
N THR A 248 1.96 5.69 -3.02
CA THR A 248 2.74 6.39 -4.08
C THR A 248 1.94 7.45 -4.84
N PHE A 249 0.96 8.08 -4.17
CA PHE A 249 0.26 9.27 -4.68
C PHE A 249 1.13 10.53 -4.67
N ILE A 250 0.66 11.54 -5.42
CA ILE A 250 1.18 12.91 -5.43
C ILE A 250 -0.01 13.88 -5.23
N TYR A 251 -0.91 13.96 -6.21
CA TYR A 251 -1.96 14.98 -6.24
C TYR A 251 -3.21 14.61 -5.41
N PRO A 252 -4.04 15.60 -5.01
CA PRO A 252 -5.34 15.34 -4.41
C PRO A 252 -6.30 14.53 -5.31
N PRO A 253 -7.39 13.96 -4.73
CA PRO A 253 -8.51 13.29 -5.41
C PRO A 253 -8.92 13.82 -6.78
N GLU A 254 -9.48 15.02 -6.84
CA GLU A 254 -10.17 15.50 -8.04
C GLU A 254 -9.20 15.78 -9.21
N PRO A 255 -8.02 16.42 -8.99
CA PRO A 255 -6.96 16.44 -9.99
C PRO A 255 -6.58 15.04 -10.47
N SER A 256 -6.36 14.08 -9.57
CA SER A 256 -5.97 12.71 -9.93
C SER A 256 -7.02 11.98 -10.77
N MET A 257 -8.31 12.18 -10.48
CA MET A 257 -9.40 11.62 -11.29
C MET A 257 -9.57 12.35 -12.64
N LYS A 258 -9.28 13.66 -12.72
CA LYS A 258 -9.15 14.36 -14.02
C LYS A 258 -8.03 13.75 -14.85
N LEU A 259 -6.85 13.52 -14.27
CA LEU A 259 -5.72 12.91 -14.98
C LEU A 259 -6.09 11.57 -15.63
N ILE A 260 -6.86 10.73 -14.94
CA ILE A 260 -7.34 9.46 -15.49
C ILE A 260 -8.30 9.68 -16.67
N GLY A 261 -9.19 10.67 -16.59
CA GLY A 261 -10.04 11.09 -17.71
C GLY A 261 -9.24 11.54 -18.94
N ASP A 262 -8.28 12.45 -18.74
CA ASP A 262 -7.36 12.94 -19.78
C ASP A 262 -6.56 11.79 -20.42
N ILE A 263 -6.03 10.86 -19.62
CA ILE A 263 -5.30 9.68 -20.11
C ILE A 263 -6.24 8.74 -20.91
N PHE A 264 -7.48 8.53 -20.47
CA PHE A 264 -8.45 7.70 -21.19
C PHE A 264 -8.81 8.30 -22.54
N GLU A 265 -9.09 9.61 -22.62
CA GLU A 265 -9.37 10.31 -23.87
C GLU A 265 -8.20 10.17 -24.85
N TYR A 266 -6.99 10.51 -24.41
CA TYR A 266 -5.80 10.48 -25.25
C TYR A 266 -5.47 9.06 -25.75
N THR A 267 -5.56 8.04 -24.87
CA THR A 267 -5.24 6.66 -25.24
C THR A 267 -6.31 6.01 -26.11
N ALA A 268 -7.60 6.31 -25.89
CA ALA A 268 -8.69 5.84 -26.75
C ALA A 268 -8.60 6.44 -28.17
N LYS A 269 -8.20 7.71 -28.27
CA LYS A 269 -8.02 8.44 -29.54
C LYS A 269 -6.76 8.01 -30.29
N ASN A 270 -5.61 7.94 -29.61
CA ASN A 270 -4.28 7.86 -30.25
C ASN A 270 -3.59 6.50 -30.10
N MET A 271 -3.88 5.74 -29.04
CA MET A 271 -3.15 4.50 -28.68
C MET A 271 -4.09 3.29 -28.54
N PRO A 272 -4.87 2.92 -29.59
CA PRO A 272 -5.95 1.93 -29.50
C PRO A 272 -5.50 0.48 -29.22
N LYS A 273 -4.21 0.20 -28.98
CA LYS A 273 -3.66 -1.09 -28.51
C LYS A 273 -3.19 -1.06 -27.06
N TYR A 274 -3.27 0.07 -26.38
CA TYR A 274 -2.73 0.28 -25.03
C TYR A 274 -3.84 0.21 -23.97
N ASN A 275 -3.63 -0.55 -22.89
CA ASN A 275 -4.57 -0.59 -21.77
C ASN A 275 -4.27 0.61 -20.84
N SER A 276 -5.25 1.51 -20.70
CA SER A 276 -5.11 2.82 -20.04
C SER A 276 -5.11 2.77 -18.51
N ILE A 277 -5.46 1.61 -17.93
CA ILE A 277 -5.54 1.36 -16.49
C ILE A 277 -5.47 -0.15 -16.20
N SER A 278 -5.00 -0.50 -15.01
CA SER A 278 -5.10 -1.84 -14.43
C SER A 278 -5.68 -1.74 -13.02
N ILE A 279 -6.97 -2.06 -12.88
CA ILE A 279 -7.79 -1.91 -11.68
C ILE A 279 -7.41 -3.03 -10.69
N SER A 280 -6.81 -2.68 -9.55
CA SER A 280 -5.75 -3.50 -8.95
C SER A 280 -6.00 -3.99 -7.49
N GLY A 281 -6.79 -5.05 -7.35
CA GLY A 281 -7.01 -5.80 -6.10
C GLY A 281 -5.77 -6.42 -5.45
N TYR A 282 -4.66 -6.64 -6.17
CA TYR A 282 -3.42 -7.21 -5.59
C TYR A 282 -3.01 -6.54 -4.27
N HIS A 283 -2.95 -5.21 -4.26
CA HIS A 283 -2.49 -4.40 -3.13
C HIS A 283 -3.49 -4.41 -1.96
N ILE A 284 -4.79 -4.53 -2.27
CA ILE A 284 -5.87 -4.70 -1.30
C ILE A 284 -5.67 -6.01 -0.53
N GLN A 285 -5.35 -7.10 -1.22
CA GLN A 285 -5.01 -8.38 -0.59
C GLN A 285 -3.72 -8.32 0.23
N GLU A 286 -2.64 -7.72 -0.30
CA GLU A 286 -1.35 -7.61 0.39
C GLU A 286 -1.41 -6.76 1.67
N ALA A 287 -2.37 -5.82 1.76
CA ALA A 287 -2.66 -5.09 3.00
C ALA A 287 -3.40 -5.93 4.06
N GLY A 288 -4.04 -7.04 3.66
CA GLY A 288 -4.70 -7.99 4.55
C GLY A 288 -6.19 -8.20 4.29
N ALA A 289 -6.74 -7.69 3.18
CA ALA A 289 -8.11 -7.99 2.77
C ALA A 289 -8.33 -9.50 2.52
N ASN A 290 -9.52 -9.99 2.83
CA ASN A 290 -9.99 -11.30 2.41
C ASN A 290 -10.48 -11.26 0.95
N ALA A 291 -10.75 -12.43 0.35
CA ALA A 291 -11.13 -12.51 -1.07
C ALA A 291 -12.44 -11.78 -1.42
N VAL A 292 -13.37 -11.63 -0.45
CA VAL A 292 -14.63 -10.89 -0.62
C VAL A 292 -14.38 -9.38 -0.70
N LEU A 293 -13.58 -8.84 0.23
CA LEU A 293 -13.22 -7.41 0.26
C LEU A 293 -12.42 -7.02 -0.99
N GLU A 294 -11.43 -7.82 -1.38
CA GLU A 294 -10.67 -7.59 -2.62
C GLU A 294 -11.59 -7.58 -3.86
N LEU A 295 -12.49 -8.56 -3.97
CA LEU A 295 -13.43 -8.68 -5.08
C LEU A 295 -14.40 -7.49 -5.14
N ALA A 296 -15.02 -7.14 -4.01
CA ALA A 296 -15.99 -6.06 -3.93
C ALA A 296 -15.36 -4.71 -4.24
N PHE A 297 -14.23 -4.39 -3.60
CA PHE A 297 -13.58 -3.09 -3.73
C PHE A 297 -13.03 -2.89 -5.15
N THR A 298 -12.28 -3.86 -5.69
CA THR A 298 -11.70 -3.75 -7.06
C THR A 298 -12.78 -3.56 -8.14
N LEU A 299 -13.95 -4.19 -7.98
CA LEU A 299 -15.05 -4.01 -8.93
C LEU A 299 -15.73 -2.64 -8.77
N ALA A 300 -15.92 -2.16 -7.54
CA ALA A 300 -16.50 -0.85 -7.26
C ALA A 300 -15.59 0.30 -7.75
N ASP A 301 -14.27 0.19 -7.58
CA ASP A 301 -13.28 1.11 -8.18
C ASP A 301 -13.44 1.12 -9.71
N GLY A 302 -13.62 -0.04 -10.33
CA GLY A 302 -13.89 -0.16 -11.76
C GLY A 302 -15.17 0.56 -12.23
N LEU A 303 -16.21 0.65 -11.39
CA LEU A 303 -17.43 1.42 -11.71
C LEU A 303 -17.16 2.93 -11.68
N GLU A 304 -16.37 3.42 -10.73
CA GLU A 304 -15.94 4.82 -10.70
C GLU A 304 -15.04 5.18 -11.89
N TYR A 305 -14.19 4.26 -12.35
CA TYR A 305 -13.41 4.48 -13.57
C TYR A 305 -14.28 4.54 -14.82
N VAL A 306 -15.38 3.78 -14.89
CA VAL A 306 -16.37 3.93 -15.98
C VAL A 306 -17.15 5.24 -15.86
N ARG A 307 -17.57 5.66 -14.66
CA ARG A 307 -18.15 6.99 -14.40
C ARG A 307 -17.20 8.12 -14.82
N THR A 308 -15.90 7.97 -14.56
CA THR A 308 -14.86 8.95 -14.90
C THR A 308 -14.67 9.08 -16.41
N GLY A 309 -14.59 7.97 -17.14
CA GLY A 309 -14.53 8.00 -18.62
C GLY A 309 -15.77 8.63 -19.26
N ILE A 310 -16.95 8.40 -18.68
CA ILE A 310 -18.21 9.03 -19.13
C ILE A 310 -18.24 10.53 -18.77
N LYS A 311 -17.74 10.94 -17.59
CA LYS A 311 -17.57 12.36 -17.19
C LYS A 311 -16.58 13.09 -18.12
N ALA A 312 -15.58 12.39 -18.66
CA ALA A 312 -14.67 12.89 -19.69
C ALA A 312 -15.27 12.90 -21.13
N GLY A 313 -16.57 12.63 -21.29
CA GLY A 313 -17.28 12.73 -22.56
C GLY A 313 -17.21 11.50 -23.47
N MET A 314 -16.60 10.38 -23.03
CA MET A 314 -16.54 9.14 -23.81
C MET A 314 -17.74 8.23 -23.55
N THR A 315 -18.20 7.54 -24.59
CA THR A 315 -19.10 6.39 -24.42
C THR A 315 -18.33 5.20 -23.84
N VAL A 316 -19.03 4.33 -23.09
CA VAL A 316 -18.43 3.15 -22.44
C VAL A 316 -17.64 2.27 -23.42
N ASP A 317 -18.13 2.09 -24.65
CA ASP A 317 -17.49 1.25 -25.67
C ASP A 317 -16.18 1.82 -26.25
N GLN A 318 -15.89 3.12 -26.06
CA GLN A 318 -14.63 3.70 -26.52
C GLN A 318 -13.43 3.33 -25.64
N PHE A 319 -13.63 3.10 -24.33
CA PHE A 319 -12.54 2.85 -23.38
C PHE A 319 -12.69 1.54 -22.57
N ALA A 320 -13.90 1.02 -22.34
CA ALA A 320 -14.10 -0.26 -21.64
C ALA A 320 -13.39 -1.45 -22.32
N PRO A 321 -13.23 -1.52 -23.66
CA PRO A 321 -12.37 -2.51 -24.32
C PRO A 321 -10.85 -2.40 -24.02
N ARG A 322 -10.41 -1.40 -23.24
CA ARG A 322 -9.02 -1.19 -22.79
C ARG A 322 -8.83 -1.17 -21.28
N LEU A 323 -9.90 -1.22 -20.48
CA LEU A 323 -9.80 -1.50 -19.05
C LEU A 323 -9.15 -2.88 -18.81
N SER A 324 -8.28 -2.98 -17.82
CA SER A 324 -7.72 -4.25 -17.34
C SER A 324 -7.80 -4.33 -15.82
N PHE A 325 -7.65 -5.52 -15.27
CA PHE A 325 -7.72 -5.80 -13.83
C PHE A 325 -6.44 -6.47 -13.33
N PHE A 326 -6.16 -6.41 -12.03
CA PHE A 326 -5.00 -7.06 -11.42
C PHE A 326 -5.29 -7.57 -10.01
N PHE A 327 -5.49 -8.88 -9.86
CA PHE A 327 -5.79 -9.52 -8.58
C PHE A 327 -4.56 -10.16 -7.92
N GLY A 328 -4.59 -10.26 -6.59
CA GLY A 328 -3.68 -11.11 -5.83
C GLY A 328 -4.10 -12.57 -5.88
N ILE A 329 -3.18 -13.47 -5.55
CA ILE A 329 -3.43 -14.90 -5.39
C ILE A 329 -2.63 -15.39 -4.18
N GLY A 330 -3.33 -15.58 -3.06
CA GLY A 330 -2.80 -16.14 -1.82
C GLY A 330 -2.97 -17.66 -1.75
N MET A 331 -2.80 -18.20 -0.54
CA MET A 331 -2.79 -19.65 -0.29
C MET A 331 -4.17 -20.32 -0.27
N ASN A 332 -5.28 -19.56 -0.30
CA ASN A 332 -6.64 -20.13 -0.28
C ASN A 332 -7.06 -20.62 -1.68
N PHE A 333 -6.48 -21.74 -2.09
CA PHE A 333 -6.55 -22.31 -3.44
C PHE A 333 -7.96 -22.29 -4.07
N TYR A 334 -8.98 -22.79 -3.37
CA TYR A 334 -10.34 -22.85 -3.91
C TYR A 334 -11.01 -21.48 -4.01
N MET A 335 -10.83 -20.63 -2.99
CA MET A 335 -11.38 -19.28 -2.96
C MET A 335 -10.79 -18.42 -4.09
N GLU A 336 -9.51 -18.59 -4.42
CA GLU A 336 -8.86 -17.84 -5.51
C GLU A 336 -9.35 -18.25 -6.90
N ILE A 337 -9.68 -19.52 -7.13
CA ILE A 337 -10.34 -19.97 -8.37
C ILE A 337 -11.73 -19.30 -8.46
N ALA A 338 -12.50 -19.39 -7.38
CA ALA A 338 -13.84 -18.86 -7.31
C ALA A 338 -13.88 -17.32 -7.42
N LYS A 339 -12.92 -16.60 -6.83
CA LYS A 339 -12.76 -15.13 -6.91
C LYS A 339 -12.61 -14.65 -8.35
N LEU A 340 -11.70 -15.28 -9.11
CA LEU A 340 -11.48 -14.93 -10.51
C LEU A 340 -12.67 -15.29 -11.41
N ARG A 341 -13.42 -16.35 -11.08
CA ARG A 341 -14.69 -16.70 -11.75
C ARG A 341 -15.79 -15.68 -11.44
N ALA A 342 -15.98 -15.34 -10.17
CA ALA A 342 -16.97 -14.39 -9.67
C ALA A 342 -16.73 -12.97 -10.20
N ALA A 343 -15.47 -12.52 -10.26
CA ALA A 343 -15.07 -11.22 -10.80
C ALA A 343 -15.60 -10.99 -12.22
N ARG A 344 -15.48 -11.98 -13.10
CA ARG A 344 -16.01 -11.87 -14.47
C ARG A 344 -17.54 -11.81 -14.50
N ARG A 345 -18.21 -12.66 -13.72
CA ARG A 345 -19.68 -12.70 -13.64
C ARG A 345 -20.24 -11.35 -13.18
N LEU A 346 -19.74 -10.85 -12.05
CA LEU A 346 -20.14 -9.57 -11.47
C LEU A 346 -19.81 -8.40 -12.40
N TRP A 347 -18.57 -8.30 -12.92
CA TRP A 347 -18.21 -7.21 -13.84
C TRP A 347 -19.13 -7.14 -15.05
N ALA A 348 -19.38 -8.28 -15.70
CA ALA A 348 -20.25 -8.34 -16.87
C ALA A 348 -21.70 -7.93 -16.54
N GLN A 349 -22.23 -8.38 -15.40
CA GLN A 349 -23.57 -8.03 -14.93
C GLN A 349 -23.68 -6.54 -14.55
N LEU A 350 -22.72 -6.01 -13.80
CA LEU A 350 -22.67 -4.61 -13.37
C LEU A 350 -22.54 -3.66 -14.56
N ILE A 351 -21.60 -3.92 -15.47
CA ILE A 351 -21.41 -3.09 -16.66
C ILE A 351 -22.65 -3.11 -17.55
N LYS A 352 -23.30 -4.27 -17.74
CA LYS A 352 -24.55 -4.35 -18.49
C LYS A 352 -25.69 -3.59 -17.82
N LYS A 353 -25.86 -3.77 -16.50
CA LYS A 353 -26.93 -3.13 -15.71
C LYS A 353 -26.79 -1.61 -15.68
N ASN A 354 -25.57 -1.10 -15.51
CA ASN A 354 -25.33 0.30 -15.17
C ASN A 354 -25.00 1.18 -16.40
N PHE A 355 -24.53 0.60 -17.53
CA PHE A 355 -24.01 1.39 -18.67
C PHE A 355 -24.42 0.90 -20.07
N ASP A 356 -25.21 -0.18 -20.18
CA ASP A 356 -25.76 -0.77 -21.43
C ASP A 356 -24.83 -0.70 -22.68
N PRO A 357 -23.65 -1.36 -22.67
CA PRO A 357 -22.68 -1.28 -23.75
C PRO A 357 -23.13 -2.04 -25.00
N LYS A 358 -22.78 -1.50 -26.18
CA LYS A 358 -23.07 -2.09 -27.49
C LYS A 358 -22.00 -3.10 -27.92
N ASP A 359 -20.74 -2.93 -27.51
CA ASP A 359 -19.69 -3.93 -27.75
C ASP A 359 -19.61 -4.92 -26.58
N LYS A 360 -19.73 -6.22 -26.91
CA LYS A 360 -19.54 -7.31 -25.95
C LYS A 360 -18.15 -7.26 -25.28
N LYS A 361 -17.14 -6.64 -25.91
CA LYS A 361 -15.78 -6.46 -25.35
C LYS A 361 -15.73 -5.55 -24.12
N SER A 362 -16.72 -4.67 -23.95
CA SER A 362 -16.83 -3.74 -22.81
C SER A 362 -17.18 -4.46 -21.51
N MET A 363 -17.93 -5.56 -21.59
CA MET A 363 -18.25 -6.45 -20.47
C MET A 363 -17.14 -7.46 -20.11
N LEU A 364 -16.00 -7.47 -20.83
CA LEU A 364 -14.93 -8.44 -20.60
C LEU A 364 -13.93 -7.97 -19.53
N LEU A 365 -14.01 -8.55 -18.34
CA LEU A 365 -12.91 -8.48 -17.37
C LEU A 365 -11.72 -9.31 -17.88
N ARG A 366 -10.62 -8.61 -18.19
CA ARG A 366 -9.32 -9.15 -18.62
C ARG A 366 -8.31 -8.84 -17.51
N THR A 367 -7.52 -9.81 -17.06
CA THR A 367 -6.77 -9.65 -15.81
C THR A 367 -5.28 -10.03 -15.86
N HIS A 368 -4.55 -9.52 -14.87
CA HIS A 368 -3.26 -9.95 -14.39
C HIS A 368 -3.46 -10.61 -13.01
N CYS A 369 -2.61 -11.57 -12.66
CA CYS A 369 -2.57 -12.17 -11.34
C CYS A 369 -1.13 -12.29 -10.86
N GLN A 370 -0.85 -11.84 -9.64
CA GLN A 370 0.45 -12.04 -8.98
C GLN A 370 0.26 -12.89 -7.73
N THR A 371 1.24 -13.76 -7.49
CA THR A 371 1.44 -14.51 -6.25
C THR A 371 1.59 -13.55 -5.07
N SER A 372 0.79 -13.71 -4.02
CA SER A 372 0.86 -12.87 -2.81
C SER A 372 2.28 -12.87 -2.24
N GLY A 373 2.95 -11.71 -2.25
CA GLY A 373 4.28 -11.53 -1.68
C GLY A 373 4.26 -11.69 -0.16
N TRP A 374 3.20 -11.21 0.50
CA TRP A 374 2.95 -11.43 1.92
C TRP A 374 2.86 -12.92 2.31
N SER A 375 2.48 -13.81 1.37
CA SER A 375 2.43 -15.25 1.66
C SER A 375 3.80 -15.93 1.72
N LEU A 376 4.86 -15.23 1.32
CA LEU A 376 6.24 -15.74 1.30
C LEU A 376 6.91 -15.51 2.66
N THR A 377 7.69 -16.48 3.12
CA THR A 377 8.36 -16.44 4.43
C THR A 377 9.85 -16.20 4.27
N GLU A 378 10.45 -15.46 5.20
CA GLU A 378 11.91 -15.34 5.31
C GLU A 378 12.52 -16.65 5.83
N GLN A 379 11.88 -17.24 6.86
CA GLN A 379 12.26 -18.50 7.48
C GLN A 379 11.88 -19.69 6.60
N ASP A 380 12.77 -20.69 6.51
CA ASP A 380 12.75 -21.80 5.54
C ASP A 380 12.17 -21.41 4.16
N PRO A 381 12.87 -20.51 3.42
CA PRO A 381 12.32 -19.86 2.24
C PRO A 381 12.27 -20.78 1.01
N TYR A 382 12.85 -21.98 1.06
CA TYR A 382 12.63 -23.00 0.02
C TYR A 382 11.16 -23.45 -0.04
N ASN A 383 10.40 -23.33 1.07
CA ASN A 383 8.94 -23.49 1.05
C ASN A 383 8.25 -22.49 0.11
N ASN A 384 8.83 -21.31 -0.13
CA ASN A 384 8.25 -20.33 -1.08
C ASN A 384 8.19 -20.89 -2.50
N VAL A 385 9.14 -21.76 -2.88
CA VAL A 385 9.08 -22.48 -4.16
C VAL A 385 7.83 -23.35 -4.26
N ILE A 386 7.35 -23.92 -3.14
CA ILE A 386 6.11 -24.70 -3.08
C ILE A 386 4.88 -23.79 -3.07
N ARG A 387 4.88 -22.72 -2.25
CA ARG A 387 3.78 -21.74 -2.15
C ARG A 387 3.45 -21.15 -3.53
N THR A 388 4.46 -20.56 -4.18
CA THR A 388 4.40 -19.98 -5.53
C THR A 388 4.08 -21.01 -6.61
N ARG A 389 4.44 -22.30 -6.44
CA ARG A 389 4.21 -23.36 -7.44
C ARG A 389 2.85 -24.06 -7.33
N SER A 390 2.18 -23.98 -6.17
CA SER A 390 1.07 -24.87 -5.76
C SER A 390 0.11 -25.23 -6.91
N ARG A 391 0.18 -26.49 -7.35
CA ARG A 391 -0.45 -26.96 -8.59
C ARG A 391 -1.79 -27.66 -8.31
N PRO A 392 -2.85 -27.45 -9.12
CA PRO A 392 -2.89 -26.61 -10.33
C PRO A 392 -3.28 -25.14 -10.06
N TRP A 393 -2.29 -24.25 -10.10
CA TRP A 393 -2.35 -22.82 -9.73
C TRP A 393 -3.63 -22.07 -10.17
N PRO A 394 -4.35 -21.34 -9.27
CA PRO A 394 -5.70 -20.82 -9.54
C PRO A 394 -5.90 -20.01 -10.85
N PRO A 395 -5.04 -19.05 -11.24
CA PRO A 395 -5.12 -18.35 -12.54
C PRO A 395 -5.00 -19.24 -13.80
N ARG A 396 -4.47 -20.47 -13.69
CA ARG A 396 -4.42 -21.43 -14.80
C ARG A 396 -5.78 -22.10 -15.02
N LEU A 397 -6.54 -22.25 -13.95
CA LEU A 397 -7.86 -22.87 -13.94
C LEU A 397 -8.94 -21.83 -14.27
N ALA A 398 -8.93 -20.72 -13.53
CA ALA A 398 -9.90 -19.65 -13.63
C ALA A 398 -9.62 -18.66 -14.77
N GLY A 399 -8.97 -19.10 -15.86
CA GLY A 399 -8.99 -18.40 -17.14
C GLY A 399 -8.05 -17.19 -17.31
N ARG A 400 -8.06 -16.60 -18.52
CA ARG A 400 -6.95 -15.82 -19.13
C ARG A 400 -6.45 -14.66 -18.28
N SER A 401 -5.37 -14.94 -17.55
CA SER A 401 -4.72 -14.08 -16.57
C SER A 401 -3.21 -14.02 -16.82
N HIS A 402 -2.61 -12.84 -16.93
CA HIS A 402 -1.14 -12.70 -17.03
C HIS A 402 -0.50 -13.08 -15.68
N CYS A 403 0.71 -13.66 -15.62
CA CYS A 403 1.30 -14.18 -14.37
C CYS A 403 2.78 -13.80 -14.16
N THR A 404 3.16 -13.54 -12.90
CA THR A 404 4.31 -12.66 -12.54
C THR A 404 5.52 -13.31 -11.85
N GLN A 405 5.41 -14.53 -11.31
CA GLN A 405 6.52 -15.21 -10.62
C GLN A 405 6.62 -16.68 -11.02
N MET A 406 7.00 -16.95 -12.28
CA MET A 406 7.22 -18.32 -12.79
C MET A 406 8.42 -18.41 -13.76
N PRO A 407 9.67 -18.50 -13.25
CA PRO A 407 10.81 -18.89 -14.09
C PRO A 407 10.74 -20.36 -14.55
N TRP A 408 10.06 -21.21 -13.77
CA TRP A 408 10.25 -22.67 -13.81
C TRP A 408 9.06 -23.50 -14.35
N THR A 409 8.02 -22.90 -14.94
CA THR A 409 6.91 -23.66 -15.54
C THR A 409 6.78 -23.43 -17.04
N ARG A 410 7.08 -24.46 -17.84
CA ARG A 410 6.85 -24.46 -19.29
C ARG A 410 5.35 -24.22 -19.60
N PRO A 411 5.02 -23.36 -20.58
CA PRO A 411 3.72 -23.40 -21.24
C PRO A 411 3.48 -24.79 -21.86
N GLY A 412 2.23 -25.24 -21.92
CA GLY A 412 1.85 -26.55 -22.50
C GLY A 412 1.70 -27.72 -21.52
N SER A 413 1.73 -27.48 -20.21
CA SER A 413 1.26 -28.45 -19.20
C SER A 413 -0.18 -28.89 -19.50
N HIS A 414 -0.54 -30.15 -19.23
CA HIS A 414 -1.87 -30.73 -19.49
C HIS A 414 -3.04 -29.83 -19.04
N ASP A 415 -2.87 -29.12 -17.93
CA ASP A 415 -3.79 -28.16 -17.30
C ASP A 415 -4.29 -27.05 -18.26
N SER A 416 -3.59 -26.77 -19.38
CA SER A 416 -4.02 -25.80 -20.38
C SER A 416 -4.83 -26.38 -21.55
N LYS A 417 -5.05 -27.70 -21.61
CA LYS A 417 -5.76 -28.38 -22.71
C LYS A 417 -7.29 -28.36 -22.58
N VAL A 418 -7.82 -27.92 -21.43
CA VAL A 418 -9.26 -27.78 -21.16
C VAL A 418 -9.53 -26.36 -20.69
N ALA A 419 -10.59 -25.73 -21.22
CA ALA A 419 -11.02 -24.40 -20.80
C ALA A 419 -11.91 -24.50 -19.54
N ASP A 420 -11.53 -23.81 -18.47
CA ASP A 420 -12.21 -23.83 -17.15
C ASP A 420 -12.59 -25.25 -16.68
N PRO A 421 -11.61 -26.10 -16.33
CA PRO A 421 -11.82 -27.50 -15.97
C PRO A 421 -12.52 -27.72 -14.62
N TRP A 422 -12.83 -26.65 -13.88
CA TRP A 422 -13.66 -26.72 -12.66
C TRP A 422 -15.13 -26.34 -12.90
N GLY A 423 -15.50 -25.94 -14.12
CA GLY A 423 -16.88 -25.66 -14.46
C GLY A 423 -17.75 -26.92 -14.37
N GLY A 424 -18.77 -26.89 -13.50
CA GLY A 424 -19.61 -28.03 -13.13
C GLY A 424 -19.17 -28.76 -11.85
N SER A 425 -18.06 -28.38 -11.21
CA SER A 425 -17.70 -28.88 -9.88
C SER A 425 -18.66 -28.32 -8.83
N TYR A 426 -19.35 -29.20 -8.11
CA TYR A 426 -20.42 -28.82 -7.17
C TYR A 426 -19.96 -27.81 -6.10
N MET A 427 -18.71 -27.94 -5.64
CA MET A 427 -18.08 -26.99 -4.73
C MET A 427 -17.72 -25.67 -5.42
N MET A 428 -17.12 -25.72 -6.61
CA MET A 428 -16.60 -24.52 -7.27
C MET A 428 -17.69 -23.61 -7.83
N GLU A 429 -18.77 -24.16 -8.39
CA GLU A 429 -19.91 -23.35 -8.87
C GLU A 429 -20.53 -22.53 -7.74
N SER A 430 -20.73 -23.17 -6.60
CA SER A 430 -21.48 -22.58 -5.50
C SER A 430 -20.60 -21.75 -4.56
N LEU A 431 -19.30 -22.06 -4.43
CA LEU A 431 -18.32 -21.13 -3.84
C LEU A 431 -18.18 -19.87 -4.71
N THR A 432 -18.23 -20.00 -6.04
CA THR A 432 -18.32 -18.86 -6.95
C THR A 432 -19.61 -18.07 -6.73
N ASN A 433 -20.74 -18.74 -6.45
CA ASN A 433 -22.00 -18.06 -6.12
C ASN A 433 -21.93 -17.30 -4.79
N SER A 434 -21.49 -17.92 -3.69
CA SER A 434 -21.36 -17.25 -2.39
C SER A 434 -20.39 -16.07 -2.42
N LEU A 435 -19.31 -16.13 -3.22
CA LEU A 435 -18.46 -14.97 -3.49
C LEU A 435 -19.17 -13.88 -4.31
N CYS A 436 -19.96 -14.25 -5.32
CA CYS A 436 -20.79 -13.29 -6.05
C CYS A 436 -21.77 -12.56 -5.12
N GLU A 437 -22.49 -13.30 -4.26
CA GLU A 437 -23.44 -12.74 -3.29
C GLU A 437 -22.74 -11.83 -2.28
N SER A 438 -21.73 -12.34 -1.57
CA SER A 438 -21.03 -11.61 -0.50
C SER A 438 -20.35 -10.33 -1.01
N ALA A 439 -19.76 -10.37 -2.21
CA ALA A 439 -19.17 -9.17 -2.82
C ALA A 439 -20.24 -8.21 -3.37
N MET A 440 -21.37 -8.72 -3.89
CA MET A 440 -22.46 -7.88 -4.37
C MET A 440 -23.18 -7.15 -3.24
N GLU A 441 -23.26 -7.72 -2.03
CA GLU A 441 -23.75 -6.99 -0.84
C GLU A 441 -22.90 -5.74 -0.55
N ILE A 442 -21.58 -5.89 -0.52
CA ILE A 442 -20.64 -4.79 -0.28
C ILE A 442 -20.65 -3.79 -1.44
N ILE A 443 -20.76 -4.24 -2.69
CA ILE A 443 -20.91 -3.35 -3.85
C ILE A 443 -22.22 -2.55 -3.76
N ASN A 444 -23.34 -3.17 -3.40
CA ASN A 444 -24.62 -2.46 -3.22
C ASN A 444 -24.55 -1.44 -2.06
N GLU A 445 -23.87 -1.76 -0.96
CA GLU A 445 -23.59 -0.82 0.13
C GLU A 445 -22.79 0.39 -0.37
N ILE A 446 -21.68 0.15 -1.09
CA ILE A 446 -20.84 1.21 -1.68
C ILE A 446 -21.64 2.09 -2.65
N GLU A 447 -22.43 1.50 -3.53
CA GLU A 447 -23.29 2.24 -4.46
C GLU A 447 -24.35 3.07 -3.71
N THR A 448 -24.87 2.58 -2.58
CA THR A 448 -25.80 3.31 -1.70
C THR A 448 -25.13 4.48 -0.97
N MET A 449 -23.83 4.40 -0.69
CA MET A 449 -23.02 5.51 -0.16
C MET A 449 -22.71 6.59 -1.21
N GLY A 450 -23.16 6.43 -2.46
CA GLY A 450 -22.84 7.34 -3.57
C GLY A 450 -21.60 6.93 -4.37
N GLY A 451 -21.22 5.64 -4.32
CA GLY A 451 -20.13 5.08 -5.12
C GLY A 451 -18.83 4.89 -4.35
N MET A 452 -17.86 4.24 -4.98
CA MET A 452 -16.62 3.79 -4.30
C MET A 452 -15.78 4.97 -3.80
N ALA A 453 -15.75 6.05 -4.57
CA ALA A 453 -15.02 7.24 -4.21
C ALA A 453 -15.61 7.93 -2.95
N LYS A 454 -16.91 7.76 -2.66
CA LYS A 454 -17.57 8.18 -1.41
C LYS A 454 -17.38 7.20 -0.26
N ALA A 455 -17.45 5.89 -0.51
CA ALA A 455 -17.12 4.88 0.49
C ALA A 455 -15.70 5.08 1.01
N VAL A 456 -14.75 5.32 0.11
CA VAL A 456 -13.39 5.79 0.37
C VAL A 456 -13.34 7.01 1.30
N ASP A 457 -14.09 8.08 1.00
CA ASP A 457 -14.04 9.35 1.74
C ASP A 457 -14.60 9.24 3.18
N SER A 458 -15.29 8.13 3.49
CA SER A 458 -15.73 7.76 4.85
C SER A 458 -14.71 6.91 5.63
N GLY A 459 -13.69 6.37 4.97
CA GLY A 459 -12.70 5.47 5.57
C GLY A 459 -13.15 4.02 5.72
N MET A 460 -14.41 3.69 5.43
CA MET A 460 -14.97 2.35 5.58
C MET A 460 -14.13 1.24 4.90
N PRO A 461 -13.66 1.39 3.64
CA PRO A 461 -12.83 0.37 3.01
C PRO A 461 -11.50 0.14 3.74
N LYS A 462 -10.86 1.21 4.23
CA LYS A 462 -9.61 1.16 5.01
C LYS A 462 -9.80 0.36 6.29
N LEU A 463 -10.78 0.75 7.09
CA LEU A 463 -11.09 0.11 8.37
C LEU A 463 -11.37 -1.39 8.19
N ARG A 464 -12.10 -1.79 7.14
CA ARG A 464 -12.40 -3.22 6.87
C ARG A 464 -11.17 -4.02 6.43
N ILE A 465 -10.23 -3.43 5.69
CA ILE A 465 -8.94 -4.08 5.39
C ILE A 465 -8.11 -4.23 6.67
N GLU A 466 -8.01 -3.17 7.48
CA GLU A 466 -7.20 -3.14 8.70
C GLU A 466 -7.78 -4.09 9.77
N GLU A 467 -9.11 -4.16 9.92
CA GLU A 467 -9.81 -5.22 10.68
C GLU A 467 -9.49 -6.64 10.17
N SER A 468 -9.52 -6.85 8.85
CA SER A 468 -9.23 -8.16 8.23
C SER A 468 -7.77 -8.56 8.46
N ALA A 469 -6.84 -7.61 8.37
CA ALA A 469 -5.42 -7.78 8.63
C ALA A 469 -5.16 -8.14 10.11
N ALA A 470 -5.78 -7.41 11.05
CA ALA A 470 -5.67 -7.66 12.49
C ALA A 470 -6.25 -9.04 12.87
N LYS A 471 -7.46 -9.36 12.40
CA LYS A 471 -8.09 -10.69 12.59
C LYS A 471 -7.23 -11.81 12.00
N ARG A 472 -6.48 -11.55 10.93
CA ARG A 472 -5.53 -12.51 10.36
C ARG A 472 -4.26 -12.66 11.20
N GLN A 473 -3.66 -11.56 11.64
CA GLN A 473 -2.47 -11.61 12.48
C GLN A 473 -2.75 -12.33 13.81
N ALA A 474 -3.91 -12.07 14.42
CA ALA A 474 -4.35 -12.76 15.64
C ALA A 474 -4.42 -14.30 15.46
N ARG A 475 -4.88 -14.80 14.30
CA ARG A 475 -4.88 -16.25 14.01
C ARG A 475 -3.46 -16.81 13.82
N ILE A 476 -2.54 -16.04 13.25
CA ILE A 476 -1.14 -16.47 13.05
C ILE A 476 -0.40 -16.49 14.38
N ASP A 477 -0.55 -15.45 15.20
CA ASP A 477 0.13 -15.31 16.49
C ASP A 477 -0.38 -16.33 17.51
N SER A 478 -1.68 -16.66 17.50
CA SER A 478 -2.27 -17.74 18.30
C SER A 478 -2.03 -19.15 17.74
N GLY A 479 -1.49 -19.29 16.52
CA GLY A 479 -1.22 -20.58 15.88
C GLY A 479 -2.44 -21.26 15.25
N GLN A 480 -3.61 -20.61 15.21
CA GLN A 480 -4.80 -21.09 14.51
C GLN A 480 -4.59 -21.14 12.99
N GLU A 481 -3.93 -20.14 12.41
CA GLU A 481 -3.50 -20.10 11.01
C GLU A 481 -2.03 -20.56 10.95
N THR A 482 -1.80 -21.80 10.50
CA THR A 482 -0.45 -22.40 10.46
C THR A 482 0.38 -21.87 9.30
N ILE A 483 1.56 -21.35 9.59
CA ILE A 483 2.60 -20.98 8.62
C ILE A 483 3.85 -21.81 8.93
N VAL A 484 4.12 -22.79 8.04
CA VAL A 484 5.30 -23.66 8.08
C VAL A 484 6.58 -22.83 8.05
N GLY A 485 7.55 -23.17 8.91
CA GLY A 485 8.78 -22.41 9.12
C GLY A 485 8.63 -21.25 10.11
N VAL A 486 7.45 -20.61 10.19
CA VAL A 486 7.26 -19.34 10.93
C VAL A 486 6.60 -19.51 12.30
N ASN A 487 5.46 -20.22 12.40
CA ASN A 487 4.78 -20.47 13.68
C ASN A 487 4.66 -21.97 14.03
N LYS A 488 4.96 -22.86 13.08
CA LYS A 488 4.99 -24.31 13.28
C LYS A 488 6.06 -24.94 12.38
N TYR A 489 6.69 -26.02 12.85
CA TYR A 489 7.81 -26.66 12.14
C TYR A 489 8.96 -25.68 11.83
N ARG A 490 9.39 -24.92 12.84
CA ARG A 490 10.55 -24.02 12.77
C ARG A 490 11.84 -24.84 12.64
N LEU A 491 12.82 -24.33 11.89
CA LEU A 491 14.19 -24.84 11.95
C LEU A 491 14.88 -24.37 13.25
N ALA A 492 15.93 -25.08 13.68
CA ALA A 492 16.74 -24.66 14.82
C ALA A 492 17.78 -23.59 14.45
N ASN A 493 18.25 -23.61 13.20
CA ASN A 493 19.10 -22.59 12.58
C ASN A 493 18.62 -22.41 11.13
N GLU A 494 18.55 -21.18 10.65
CA GLU A 494 18.30 -20.87 9.24
C GLU A 494 19.61 -20.90 8.44
N ALA A 495 19.53 -21.22 7.14
CA ALA A 495 20.69 -21.17 6.26
C ALA A 495 20.94 -19.74 5.74
N PRO A 496 22.20 -19.26 5.63
CA PRO A 496 22.48 -17.96 5.05
C PRO A 496 22.15 -17.94 3.55
N ILE A 497 21.56 -16.85 3.09
CA ILE A 497 21.18 -16.63 1.69
C ILE A 497 21.75 -15.29 1.23
N GLU A 498 22.39 -15.30 0.07
CA GLU A 498 22.89 -14.09 -0.58
C GLU A 498 21.71 -13.26 -1.11
N VAL A 499 21.56 -12.04 -0.60
CA VAL A 499 20.53 -11.08 -1.00
C VAL A 499 21.18 -9.99 -1.83
N LEU A 500 20.60 -9.67 -2.99
CA LEU A 500 21.06 -8.59 -3.87
C LEU A 500 21.08 -7.26 -3.10
N GLN A 501 22.27 -6.71 -2.90
CA GLN A 501 22.46 -5.35 -2.40
C GLN A 501 22.57 -4.38 -3.58
N ILE A 502 21.91 -3.22 -3.48
CA ILE A 502 21.98 -2.14 -4.46
C ILE A 502 22.80 -1.01 -3.84
N ASP A 503 23.85 -0.57 -4.53
CA ASP A 503 24.63 0.60 -4.14
C ASP A 503 23.93 1.88 -4.61
N ASN A 504 23.01 2.37 -3.79
CA ASN A 504 22.31 3.64 -4.01
C ASN A 504 23.30 4.78 -4.33
N SER A 505 24.43 4.89 -3.64
CA SER A 505 25.35 6.03 -3.81
C SER A 505 25.83 6.15 -5.24
N LYS A 506 26.26 5.03 -5.84
CA LYS A 506 26.66 4.94 -7.24
C LYS A 506 25.51 5.21 -8.22
N VAL A 507 24.31 4.68 -7.96
CA VAL A 507 23.13 4.90 -8.83
C VAL A 507 22.72 6.38 -8.81
N ARG A 508 22.63 6.98 -7.63
CA ARG A 508 22.25 8.38 -7.43
C ARG A 508 23.25 9.33 -8.06
N ASP A 509 24.55 9.15 -7.82
CA ASP A 509 25.57 10.05 -8.38
C ASP A 509 25.64 9.94 -9.91
N GLN A 510 25.36 8.76 -10.49
CA GLN A 510 25.21 8.58 -11.93
C GLN A 510 23.98 9.31 -12.49
N GLN A 511 22.84 9.27 -11.78
CA GLN A 511 21.62 9.95 -12.22
C GLN A 511 21.71 11.47 -12.10
N ILE A 512 22.34 12.00 -11.05
CA ILE A 512 22.62 13.44 -10.93
C ILE A 512 23.47 13.91 -12.12
N GLN A 513 24.54 13.17 -12.48
CA GLN A 513 25.37 13.49 -13.65
C GLN A 513 24.61 13.43 -14.99
N ASN A 514 23.71 12.44 -15.16
CA ASN A 514 22.86 12.31 -16.35
C ASN A 514 21.87 13.47 -16.45
N MET A 515 21.17 13.79 -15.37
CA MET A 515 20.19 14.86 -15.28
C MET A 515 20.85 16.24 -15.47
N ASP A 516 22.02 16.49 -14.86
CA ASP A 516 22.80 17.72 -15.05
C ASP A 516 23.23 17.92 -16.51
N ARG A 517 23.58 16.83 -17.21
CA ARG A 517 23.87 16.87 -18.65
C ARG A 517 22.63 17.32 -19.44
N VAL A 518 21.47 16.70 -19.19
CA VAL A 518 20.20 17.05 -19.85
C VAL A 518 19.76 18.49 -19.54
N LYS A 519 19.85 18.94 -18.27
CA LYS A 519 19.52 20.32 -17.86
C LYS A 519 20.42 21.37 -18.54
N ARG A 520 21.70 21.06 -18.81
CA ARG A 520 22.62 21.92 -19.57
C ARG A 520 22.38 21.93 -21.09
N GLU A 521 22.02 20.79 -21.68
CA GLU A 521 21.95 20.62 -23.14
C GLU A 521 20.58 20.97 -23.76
N ARG A 522 19.52 21.02 -22.95
CA ARG A 522 18.16 21.33 -23.43
C ARG A 522 17.90 22.81 -23.73
N ASP A 523 16.92 23.06 -24.58
CA ASP A 523 16.28 24.38 -24.73
C ASP A 523 15.44 24.70 -23.47
N ASN A 524 16.07 25.40 -22.53
CA ASN A 524 15.45 25.79 -21.27
C ASN A 524 14.28 26.79 -21.43
N ALA A 525 14.25 27.58 -22.52
CA ALA A 525 13.13 28.49 -22.79
C ALA A 525 11.89 27.73 -23.28
N ARG A 526 12.08 26.70 -24.12
CA ARG A 526 11.01 25.76 -24.48
C ARG A 526 10.56 24.93 -23.27
N ALA A 527 11.48 24.43 -22.46
CA ALA A 527 11.16 23.63 -21.27
C ALA A 527 10.24 24.41 -20.31
N GLN A 528 10.62 25.64 -19.93
CA GLN A 528 9.78 26.48 -19.06
C GLN A 528 8.39 26.70 -19.65
N LYS A 529 8.29 27.04 -20.95
CA LYS A 529 7.01 27.26 -21.64
C LYS A 529 6.09 26.03 -21.62
N CYS A 530 6.64 24.82 -21.64
CA CYS A 530 5.87 23.58 -21.49
C CYS A 530 5.36 23.37 -20.06
N LEU A 531 6.16 23.71 -19.04
CA LEU A 531 5.77 23.64 -17.62
C LEU A 531 4.71 24.69 -17.25
N ASP A 532 4.83 25.90 -17.81
CA ASP A 532 3.82 26.96 -17.67
C ASP A 532 2.48 26.52 -18.26
N ALA A 533 2.50 25.86 -19.43
CA ALA A 533 1.29 25.35 -20.09
C ALA A 533 0.62 24.20 -19.31
N LEU A 534 1.41 23.29 -18.71
CA LEU A 534 0.89 22.27 -17.77
C LEU A 534 0.22 22.93 -16.56
N THR A 535 0.90 23.91 -15.95
CA THR A 535 0.42 24.66 -14.78
C THR A 535 -0.90 25.38 -15.10
N GLU A 536 -1.02 26.00 -16.27
CA GLU A 536 -2.24 26.72 -16.67
C GLU A 536 -3.37 25.79 -17.11
N SER A 537 -3.07 24.65 -17.73
CA SER A 537 -4.07 23.61 -18.02
C SER A 537 -4.66 23.01 -16.75
N ALA A 538 -3.84 22.79 -15.73
CA ALA A 538 -4.28 22.30 -14.42
C ALA A 538 -5.20 23.29 -13.70
N LYS A 539 -4.91 24.60 -13.76
CA LYS A 539 -5.74 25.67 -13.17
C LYS A 539 -7.04 25.93 -13.95
N SER A 540 -6.94 26.03 -15.27
CA SER A 540 -8.05 26.44 -16.15
C SER A 540 -8.98 25.29 -16.54
N GLY A 541 -8.56 24.05 -16.31
CA GLY A 541 -9.24 22.83 -16.74
C GLY A 541 -9.21 22.56 -18.25
N LYS A 542 -8.55 23.41 -19.05
CA LYS A 542 -8.56 23.35 -20.52
C LYS A 542 -7.34 22.62 -21.06
N GLY A 543 -7.54 21.83 -22.13
CA GLY A 543 -6.49 21.00 -22.72
C GLY A 543 -6.29 19.67 -21.97
N ASN A 544 -5.61 18.75 -22.64
CA ASN A 544 -5.34 17.40 -22.13
C ASN A 544 -3.95 17.36 -21.48
N LEU A 545 -3.89 16.98 -20.20
CA LEU A 545 -2.65 17.03 -19.41
C LEU A 545 -1.62 15.97 -19.83
N LEU A 546 -2.04 14.86 -20.46
CA LEU A 546 -1.10 13.89 -21.05
C LEU A 546 -0.48 14.43 -22.35
N GLU A 547 -1.26 15.09 -23.20
CA GLU A 547 -0.75 15.73 -24.42
C GLU A 547 0.30 16.81 -24.11
N LEU A 548 0.03 17.65 -23.10
CA LEU A 548 0.99 18.65 -22.62
C LEU A 548 2.22 18.01 -21.96
N SER A 549 2.06 16.90 -21.24
CA SER A 549 3.18 16.13 -20.67
C SER A 549 4.07 15.51 -21.74
N VAL A 550 3.50 15.08 -22.87
CA VAL A 550 4.26 14.59 -24.05
C VAL A 550 5.10 15.71 -24.68
N GLU A 551 4.60 16.95 -24.74
CA GLU A 551 5.43 18.08 -25.20
C GLU A 551 6.50 18.50 -24.20
N ALA A 552 6.21 18.47 -22.89
CA ALA A 552 7.22 18.68 -21.84
C ALA A 552 8.34 17.62 -21.90
N ALA A 553 7.99 16.35 -22.09
CA ALA A 553 8.93 15.26 -22.31
C ALA A 553 9.82 15.49 -23.55
N LYS A 554 9.24 15.91 -24.69
CA LYS A 554 10.02 16.28 -25.89
C LYS A 554 10.97 17.45 -25.64
N ALA A 555 10.58 18.40 -24.80
CA ALA A 555 11.38 19.54 -24.36
C ALA A 555 12.44 19.21 -23.28
N ARG A 556 12.55 17.93 -22.88
CA ARG A 556 13.47 17.46 -21.82
C ARG A 556 13.21 18.14 -20.46
N CYS A 557 11.94 18.39 -20.13
CA CYS A 557 11.51 18.59 -18.75
C CYS A 557 11.68 17.29 -17.94
N THR A 558 12.02 17.41 -16.66
CA THR A 558 12.19 16.26 -15.76
C THR A 558 10.87 15.76 -15.18
N LEU A 559 10.91 14.57 -14.57
CA LEU A 559 9.80 13.98 -13.84
C LEU A 559 9.38 14.85 -12.64
N GLY A 560 10.34 15.42 -11.92
CA GLY A 560 10.14 16.38 -10.85
C GLY A 560 9.51 17.69 -11.31
N GLU A 561 10.04 18.31 -12.37
CA GLU A 561 9.51 19.55 -12.95
C GLU A 561 8.05 19.40 -13.40
N ILE A 562 7.72 18.30 -14.10
CA ILE A 562 6.35 18.00 -14.55
C ILE A 562 5.41 17.75 -13.37
N SER A 563 5.88 17.14 -12.28
CA SER A 563 5.05 16.80 -11.12
C SER A 563 4.82 18.00 -10.19
N PHE A 564 5.85 18.81 -9.93
CA PHE A 564 5.78 19.97 -9.05
C PHE A 564 4.81 21.06 -9.56
N ALA A 565 4.52 21.10 -10.86
CA ALA A 565 3.54 21.98 -11.48
C ALA A 565 2.08 21.78 -10.97
N LEU A 566 1.81 20.74 -10.16
CA LEU A 566 0.45 20.20 -9.93
C LEU A 566 0.05 19.97 -8.43
N GLU A 567 0.88 20.25 -7.43
CA GLU A 567 0.72 19.71 -6.05
C GLU A 567 0.56 20.76 -4.91
N LYS A 568 -0.62 20.88 -4.24
CA LYS A 568 -0.81 21.59 -2.94
C LYS A 568 -2.03 21.10 -2.06
N SER A 569 -1.81 20.85 -0.74
CA SER A 569 -2.76 20.74 0.44
C SER A 569 -3.37 19.36 0.91
N GLU A 570 -3.76 19.22 2.22
CA GLU A 570 -3.64 17.95 3.04
C GLU A 570 -4.74 17.58 4.15
N TYR A 571 -4.42 16.78 5.22
CA TYR A 571 -5.28 15.85 6.06
C TYR A 571 -4.92 15.69 7.61
N GLY A 572 -5.45 14.69 8.40
CA GLY A 572 -4.90 14.17 9.74
C GLY A 572 -5.83 13.40 10.77
N SER A 573 -5.52 12.20 11.37
CA SER A 573 -6.34 11.43 12.41
C SER A 573 -5.73 10.13 13.09
N THR A 574 -6.46 9.46 14.03
CA THR A 574 -6.14 8.26 14.92
C THR A 574 -7.17 7.07 14.76
N SER A 575 -7.45 5.98 15.56
CA SER A 575 -6.99 5.15 16.76
C SER A 575 -7.82 3.78 16.78
N ASP A 576 -8.08 2.82 17.74
CA ASP A 576 -7.98 2.50 19.22
C ASP A 576 -8.19 0.94 19.55
N ILE A 577 -7.85 0.44 20.78
CA ILE A 577 -8.38 -0.76 21.59
C ILE A 577 -7.96 -2.24 21.21
N ASP A 578 -7.32 -3.11 22.06
CA ASP A 578 -7.79 -3.76 23.33
C ASP A 578 -6.77 -4.35 24.41
N ASN A 579 -5.90 -5.37 24.15
CA ASN A 579 -5.53 -6.42 25.18
C ASN A 579 -4.05 -6.72 25.62
N ALA A 580 -3.14 -5.75 25.78
CA ALA A 580 -2.01 -5.94 26.73
C ALA A 580 -1.64 -4.69 27.54
N LEU A 581 -2.64 -3.82 27.71
CA LEU A 581 -2.75 -2.83 28.77
C LEU A 581 -1.91 -3.20 30.00
N LYS A 582 -2.11 -4.39 30.59
CA LYS A 582 -1.42 -4.85 31.81
C LYS A 582 0.11 -4.63 31.86
N ALA A 583 0.84 -4.77 30.75
CA ALA A 583 2.29 -4.52 30.74
C ALA A 583 2.61 -3.02 30.76
N ALA A 584 1.84 -2.23 30.01
CA ALA A 584 1.91 -0.78 29.99
C ALA A 584 1.35 -0.14 31.29
N ASP A 585 0.35 -0.75 31.92
CA ASP A 585 -0.24 -0.35 33.19
C ASP A 585 0.78 -0.50 34.33
N THR A 586 1.49 -1.65 34.41
CA THR A 586 2.58 -1.84 35.39
C THR A 586 3.71 -0.83 35.20
N PHE A 587 4.01 -0.44 33.96
CA PHE A 587 4.95 0.64 33.66
C PHE A 587 4.40 2.00 34.12
N ALA A 588 3.12 2.29 33.86
CA ALA A 588 2.47 3.55 34.23
C ALA A 588 2.34 3.72 35.75
N GLU A 589 2.12 2.65 36.50
CA GLU A 589 2.12 2.64 37.97
C GLU A 589 3.49 3.00 38.56
N ARG A 590 4.60 2.67 37.88
CA ARG A 590 5.96 2.98 38.36
C ARG A 590 6.49 4.33 37.89
N GLU A 591 6.35 4.63 36.61
CA GLU A 591 6.93 5.84 35.97
C GLU A 591 5.95 7.04 35.96
N GLY A 592 4.72 6.85 36.43
CA GLY A 592 3.68 7.89 36.48
C GLY A 592 3.05 8.25 35.11
N ARG A 593 3.51 7.62 34.03
CA ARG A 593 2.97 7.76 32.67
C ARG A 593 3.12 6.46 31.88
N ARG A 594 2.25 6.24 30.89
CA ARG A 594 2.32 5.08 30.00
C ARG A 594 3.63 5.02 29.21
N PRO A 595 4.06 3.82 28.78
CA PRO A 595 5.14 3.70 27.80
C PRO A 595 4.66 4.34 26.48
N ARG A 596 5.49 5.22 25.93
CA ARG A 596 5.15 6.09 24.79
C ARG A 596 6.11 5.84 23.63
N MET A 597 5.58 5.56 22.44
CA MET A 597 6.36 5.27 21.24
C MET A 597 5.90 6.11 20.06
N LEU A 598 6.87 6.68 19.32
CA LEU A 598 6.64 7.19 17.97
C LEU A 598 6.90 6.06 16.97
N VAL A 599 5.86 5.56 16.31
CA VAL A 599 6.01 4.63 15.18
C VAL A 599 6.31 5.43 13.92
N ALA A 600 7.53 5.30 13.41
CA ALA A 600 8.10 6.19 12.40
C ALA A 600 8.25 5.52 11.02
N LYS A 601 7.88 6.27 9.98
CA LYS A 601 8.18 6.00 8.56
C LYS A 601 9.12 7.09 8.04
N MET A 602 10.30 6.70 7.56
CA MET A 602 11.31 7.61 7.01
C MET A 602 11.59 7.33 5.54
N GLY A 603 11.92 8.37 4.77
CA GLY A 603 12.16 8.27 3.32
C GLY A 603 10.88 7.97 2.53
N GLN A 604 10.99 7.60 1.26
CA GLN A 604 9.81 7.35 0.41
C GLN A 604 9.11 6.00 0.67
N ASP A 605 9.39 5.34 1.79
CA ASP A 605 8.87 4.02 2.14
C ASP A 605 7.37 4.05 2.50
N GLY A 606 6.53 3.84 1.50
CA GLY A 606 5.08 3.79 1.63
C GLY A 606 4.51 2.56 2.36
N HIS A 607 5.31 1.56 2.75
CA HIS A 607 4.79 0.34 3.38
C HIS A 607 4.36 0.59 4.82
N ASP A 608 3.08 0.88 5.03
CA ASP A 608 2.53 1.23 6.35
C ASP A 608 1.86 0.06 7.09
N ARG A 609 1.56 -1.07 6.44
CA ARG A 609 0.87 -2.21 7.08
C ARG A 609 1.60 -2.68 8.34
N GLY A 610 2.93 -2.84 8.27
CA GLY A 610 3.74 -3.23 9.44
C GLY A 610 3.68 -2.19 10.55
N ALA A 611 3.90 -0.92 10.19
CA ALA A 611 3.82 0.21 11.11
C ALA A 611 2.44 0.32 11.80
N LYS A 612 1.33 0.25 11.05
CA LYS A 612 -0.04 0.32 11.58
C LYS A 612 -0.40 -0.88 12.45
N VAL A 613 -0.05 -2.10 12.03
CA VAL A 613 -0.31 -3.31 12.82
C VAL A 613 0.49 -3.28 14.13
N ILE A 614 1.69 -2.69 14.14
CA ILE A 614 2.44 -2.38 15.36
C ILE A 614 1.83 -1.19 16.13
N ALA A 615 1.32 -0.15 15.48
CA ALA A 615 0.80 1.04 16.13
C ALA A 615 -0.57 0.80 16.81
N THR A 616 -1.55 0.29 16.05
CA THR A 616 -2.81 -0.22 16.61
C THR A 616 -2.49 -1.29 17.64
N GLY A 617 -1.70 -2.30 17.26
CA GLY A 617 -1.30 -3.36 18.17
C GLY A 617 -0.72 -2.85 19.50
N PHE A 618 0.24 -1.92 19.50
CA PHE A 618 0.82 -1.41 20.75
C PHE A 618 -0.13 -0.48 21.52
N ALA A 619 -1.02 0.26 20.85
CA ALA A 619 -2.08 1.03 21.51
C ALA A 619 -3.10 0.09 22.19
N ASP A 620 -3.46 -1.01 21.54
CA ASP A 620 -4.19 -2.15 22.12
C ASP A 620 -3.40 -2.74 23.30
N LEU A 621 -2.06 -2.74 23.22
CA LEU A 621 -1.17 -3.17 24.29
C LEU A 621 -0.90 -2.04 25.33
N GLY A 622 -1.74 -0.99 25.36
CA GLY A 622 -1.77 0.07 26.37
C GLY A 622 -0.70 1.15 26.26
N TRP A 623 0.10 1.14 25.20
CA TRP A 623 1.05 2.21 24.93
C TRP A 623 0.32 3.48 24.48
N ASP A 624 0.90 4.64 24.80
CA ASP A 624 0.55 5.87 24.11
C ASP A 624 1.34 5.91 22.80
N ILE A 625 0.64 5.78 21.67
CA ILE A 625 1.26 5.66 20.34
C ILE A 625 1.03 6.92 19.52
N ASP A 626 2.13 7.59 19.19
CA ASP A 626 2.19 8.54 18.10
C ASP A 626 2.56 7.80 16.82
N ILE A 627 1.96 8.18 15.69
CA ILE A 627 2.35 7.71 14.36
C ILE A 627 2.93 8.92 13.62
N SER A 628 4.07 8.75 12.96
CA SER A 628 4.62 9.83 12.13
C SER A 628 3.74 10.09 10.91
N ALA A 629 3.92 11.25 10.28
CA ALA A 629 3.53 11.38 8.88
C ALA A 629 4.28 10.33 8.02
N LEU A 630 3.73 9.98 6.87
CA LEU A 630 4.50 9.29 5.84
C LEU A 630 5.52 10.28 5.25
N PHE A 631 6.63 9.74 4.76
CA PHE A 631 7.66 10.49 4.03
C PHE A 631 8.43 11.55 4.85
N SER A 632 8.38 11.45 6.19
CA SER A 632 9.20 12.27 7.08
C SER A 632 10.70 12.03 6.89
N THR A 633 11.47 13.08 7.06
CA THR A 633 12.93 13.05 7.18
C THR A 633 13.36 12.60 8.59
N PRO A 634 14.59 12.10 8.77
CA PRO A 634 15.14 11.81 10.10
C PRO A 634 15.09 13.01 11.06
N GLN A 635 15.25 14.22 10.53
CA GLN A 635 15.13 15.50 11.26
C GLN A 635 13.71 15.72 11.79
N GLU A 636 12.70 15.54 10.93
CA GLU A 636 11.28 15.68 11.30
C GLU A 636 10.87 14.61 12.34
N ILE A 637 11.36 13.36 12.20
CA ILE A 637 11.12 12.29 13.19
C ILE A 637 11.83 12.57 14.52
N ALA A 638 13.10 12.97 14.52
CA ALA A 638 13.83 13.29 15.74
C ALA A 638 13.15 14.42 16.52
N ARG A 639 12.71 15.46 15.80
CA ARG A 639 11.96 16.57 16.37
C ARG A 639 10.60 16.13 16.91
N GLN A 640 9.82 15.36 16.15
CA GLN A 640 8.52 14.83 16.62
C GLN A 640 8.69 13.96 17.88
N ALA A 641 9.75 13.15 17.96
CA ALA A 641 10.05 12.31 19.11
C ALA A 641 10.36 13.13 20.39
N VAL A 642 11.07 14.25 20.24
CA VAL A 642 11.39 15.19 21.33
C VAL A 642 10.17 16.04 21.72
N ASP A 643 9.47 16.62 20.76
CA ASP A 643 8.27 17.45 20.98
C ASP A 643 7.12 16.63 21.63
N ALA A 644 7.10 15.31 21.46
CA ALA A 644 6.17 14.38 22.11
C ALA A 644 6.73 13.67 23.37
N ASP A 645 8.00 13.88 23.74
CA ASP A 645 8.68 13.23 24.88
C ASP A 645 8.49 11.70 24.89
N VAL A 646 8.74 11.04 23.74
CA VAL A 646 8.58 9.59 23.61
C VAL A 646 9.75 8.83 24.25
N HIS A 647 9.50 7.62 24.75
CA HIS A 647 10.54 6.77 25.32
C HIS A 647 11.37 6.07 24.23
N VAL A 648 10.75 5.84 23.07
CA VAL A 648 11.31 5.04 21.97
C VAL A 648 10.73 5.47 20.62
N VAL A 649 11.56 5.47 19.58
CA VAL A 649 11.14 5.58 18.18
C VAL A 649 11.19 4.17 17.55
N GLY A 650 10.03 3.69 17.09
CA GLY A 650 9.89 2.43 16.37
C GLY A 650 9.97 2.66 14.86
N VAL A 651 11.17 2.53 14.28
CA VAL A 651 11.40 2.73 12.84
C VAL A 651 10.94 1.51 12.07
N SER A 652 9.87 1.66 11.28
CA SER A 652 9.40 0.62 10.36
C SER A 652 9.98 0.85 8.97
N SER A 653 10.98 0.05 8.57
CA SER A 653 11.66 0.16 7.28
C SER A 653 11.49 -1.11 6.45
N GLN A 654 10.99 -0.95 5.22
CA GLN A 654 10.71 -2.01 4.26
C GLN A 654 11.22 -1.68 2.83
N ALA A 655 11.69 -0.46 2.60
CA ALA A 655 12.30 -0.01 1.34
C ALA A 655 13.86 0.00 1.35
N ALA A 656 14.48 -0.77 2.24
CA ALA A 656 15.94 -0.94 2.38
C ALA A 656 16.78 0.33 2.70
N GLY A 657 16.16 1.50 2.92
CA GLY A 657 16.84 2.73 3.33
C GLY A 657 17.40 2.74 4.77
N HIS A 658 17.26 1.65 5.54
CA HIS A 658 17.64 1.57 6.96
C HIS A 658 19.10 1.93 7.22
N LYS A 659 20.03 1.56 6.34
CA LYS A 659 21.47 1.83 6.51
C LYS A 659 21.84 3.31 6.44
N THR A 660 20.97 4.14 5.86
CA THR A 660 21.16 5.60 5.75
C THR A 660 20.29 6.36 6.74
N LEU A 661 19.01 5.97 6.84
CA LEU A 661 18.00 6.73 7.60
C LEU A 661 18.07 6.49 9.12
N VAL A 662 18.46 5.29 9.57
CA VAL A 662 18.57 5.00 11.01
C VAL A 662 19.79 5.69 11.65
N PRO A 663 21.01 5.65 11.07
CA PRO A 663 22.14 6.41 11.61
C PRO A 663 21.89 7.93 11.58
N ALA A 664 21.21 8.44 10.55
CA ALA A 664 20.79 9.83 10.49
C ALA A 664 19.85 10.19 11.65
N LEU A 665 18.80 9.41 11.90
CA LEU A 665 17.87 9.64 13.02
C LEU A 665 18.60 9.68 14.37
N ILE A 666 19.53 8.77 14.60
CA ILE A 666 20.28 8.68 15.86
C ILE A 666 21.23 9.89 16.03
N LYS A 667 21.82 10.39 14.93
CA LYS A 667 22.58 11.65 14.92
C LYS A 667 21.70 12.85 15.25
N GLU A 668 20.54 12.99 14.63
CA GLU A 668 19.62 14.12 14.87
C GLU A 668 19.08 14.11 16.32
N LEU A 669 18.72 12.94 16.86
CA LEU A 669 18.36 12.79 18.28
C LEU A 669 19.49 13.20 19.22
N LYS A 670 20.75 12.88 18.88
CA LYS A 670 21.93 13.30 19.63
C LYS A 670 22.18 14.81 19.56
N GLU A 671 21.98 15.42 18.40
CA GLU A 671 22.14 16.88 18.21
C GLU A 671 21.01 17.70 18.86
N LEU A 672 19.84 17.09 19.07
CA LEU A 672 18.77 17.62 19.93
C LEU A 672 18.97 17.33 21.44
N GLY A 673 20.07 16.68 21.83
CA GLY A 673 20.37 16.32 23.23
C GLY A 673 19.54 15.16 23.80
N ALA A 674 18.79 14.45 22.94
CA ALA A 674 17.80 13.44 23.31
C ALA A 674 18.35 12.00 23.26
N GLU A 675 19.62 11.80 23.63
CA GLU A 675 20.30 10.48 23.62
C GLU A 675 19.64 9.41 24.52
N ASN A 676 18.67 9.80 25.35
CA ASN A 676 17.87 8.86 26.15
C ASN A 676 16.66 8.26 25.41
N ILE A 677 16.31 8.73 24.21
CA ILE A 677 15.22 8.16 23.41
C ILE A 677 15.78 6.95 22.67
N LEU A 678 15.24 5.76 22.95
CA LEU A 678 15.70 4.54 22.29
C LEU A 678 15.25 4.52 20.82
N VAL A 679 16.05 3.92 19.94
CA VAL A 679 15.63 3.61 18.56
C VAL A 679 15.56 2.09 18.41
N VAL A 680 14.40 1.58 17.99
CA VAL A 680 14.23 0.17 17.60
C VAL A 680 13.82 0.10 16.14
N CYS A 681 14.26 -0.94 15.44
CA CYS A 681 14.01 -1.08 14.00
C CYS A 681 13.14 -2.31 13.74
N GLY A 682 12.31 -2.28 12.70
CA GLY A 682 11.56 -3.44 12.26
C GLY A 682 11.10 -3.34 10.81
N GLY A 683 10.70 -4.48 10.24
CA GLY A 683 10.37 -4.58 8.82
C GLY A 683 11.39 -5.45 8.07
N VAL A 684 11.66 -5.14 6.80
CA VAL A 684 12.48 -5.99 5.91
C VAL A 684 13.94 -5.56 6.01
N ILE A 685 14.60 -6.00 7.08
CA ILE A 685 16.01 -5.72 7.38
C ILE A 685 16.78 -7.05 7.26
N PRO A 686 17.76 -7.18 6.34
CA PRO A 686 18.57 -8.39 6.22
C PRO A 686 19.41 -8.66 7.50
N PRO A 687 19.53 -9.92 7.98
CA PRO A 687 20.33 -10.26 9.16
C PRO A 687 21.78 -9.76 9.12
N GLN A 688 22.40 -9.73 7.93
CA GLN A 688 23.74 -9.20 7.68
C GLN A 688 23.91 -7.70 8.00
N ASP A 689 22.81 -6.92 8.06
CA ASP A 689 22.83 -5.50 8.43
C ASP A 689 22.61 -5.27 9.94
N TYR A 690 22.27 -6.30 10.72
CA TYR A 690 21.94 -6.14 12.14
C TYR A 690 23.13 -5.58 12.92
N ASP A 691 24.31 -6.15 12.68
CA ASP A 691 25.59 -5.71 13.25
C ASP A 691 25.92 -4.24 12.94
N PHE A 692 25.50 -3.74 11.77
CA PHE A 692 25.66 -2.34 11.39
C PHE A 692 24.67 -1.45 12.15
N LEU A 693 23.40 -1.84 12.24
CA LEU A 693 22.37 -1.08 12.95
C LEU A 693 22.61 -1.05 14.48
N TYR A 694 23.07 -2.15 15.08
CA TYR A 694 23.48 -2.18 16.48
C TYR A 694 24.68 -1.26 16.74
N LYS A 695 25.69 -1.22 15.85
CA LYS A 695 26.83 -0.29 15.93
C LYS A 695 26.42 1.18 15.69
N ALA A 696 25.36 1.42 14.91
CA ALA A 696 24.77 2.74 14.71
C ALA A 696 23.93 3.22 15.91
N GLY A 697 23.52 2.33 16.83
CA GLY A 697 22.80 2.67 18.07
C GLY A 697 21.38 2.11 18.21
N ALA A 698 20.93 1.21 17.32
CA ALA A 698 19.63 0.54 17.48
C ALA A 698 19.63 -0.38 18.72
N ALA A 699 18.54 -0.38 19.51
CA ALA A 699 18.44 -1.12 20.77
C ALA A 699 17.83 -2.54 20.62
N ALA A 700 17.06 -2.76 19.56
CA ALA A 700 16.45 -4.04 19.16
C ALA A 700 16.06 -3.99 17.67
N ILE A 701 15.99 -5.16 17.02
CA ILE A 701 15.63 -5.31 15.60
C ILE A 701 14.59 -6.42 15.45
N PHE A 702 13.43 -6.09 14.87
CA PHE A 702 12.25 -6.95 14.77
C PHE A 702 11.94 -7.33 13.31
N GLY A 703 12.43 -8.50 12.88
CA GLY A 703 12.25 -9.01 11.53
C GLY A 703 10.83 -9.56 11.22
N PRO A 704 10.58 -9.95 9.95
CA PRO A 704 9.34 -10.60 9.51
C PRO A 704 8.95 -11.80 10.39
N GLY A 705 7.67 -11.88 10.77
CA GLY A 705 7.15 -12.96 11.62
C GLY A 705 7.30 -12.76 13.13
N THR A 706 7.82 -11.61 13.57
CA THR A 706 7.78 -11.16 14.97
C THR A 706 6.33 -11.08 15.48
N LYS A 707 6.04 -11.63 16.66
CA LYS A 707 4.73 -11.53 17.31
C LYS A 707 4.61 -10.25 18.12
N ILE A 708 3.50 -9.53 17.97
CA ILE A 708 3.30 -8.19 18.57
C ILE A 708 3.44 -8.20 20.10
N PRO A 709 2.86 -9.17 20.86
CA PRO A 709 2.99 -9.18 22.32
C PRO A 709 4.41 -9.47 22.82
N ILE A 710 5.23 -10.19 22.04
CA ILE A 710 6.63 -10.45 22.39
C ILE A 710 7.45 -9.18 22.18
N ALA A 711 7.27 -8.50 21.04
CA ALA A 711 7.94 -7.24 20.77
C ALA A 711 7.59 -6.17 21.81
N SER A 712 6.32 -6.03 22.19
CA SER A 712 5.90 -5.05 23.21
C SER A 712 6.58 -5.30 24.57
N VAL A 713 6.58 -6.53 25.05
CA VAL A 713 7.28 -6.90 26.31
C VAL A 713 8.78 -6.64 26.20
N GLU A 714 9.43 -6.97 25.08
CA GLU A 714 10.86 -6.69 24.89
C GLU A 714 11.15 -5.18 24.88
N VAL A 715 10.37 -4.37 24.16
CA VAL A 715 10.61 -2.91 24.10
C VAL A 715 10.33 -2.25 25.46
N VAL A 716 9.30 -2.66 26.23
CA VAL A 716 9.13 -2.20 27.62
C VAL A 716 10.40 -2.48 28.43
N GLN A 717 10.88 -3.73 28.43
CA GLN A 717 12.08 -4.11 29.19
C GLN A 717 13.34 -3.31 28.78
N LYS A 718 13.49 -2.96 27.50
CA LYS A 718 14.59 -2.10 27.01
C LYS A 718 14.46 -0.68 27.54
N VAL A 719 13.25 -0.10 27.54
CA VAL A 719 12.97 1.23 28.10
C VAL A 719 13.25 1.24 29.60
N GLU A 720 12.77 0.24 30.36
CA GLU A 720 13.05 0.11 31.79
C GLU A 720 14.55 0.03 32.10
N GLN A 721 15.31 -0.76 31.33
CA GLN A 721 16.77 -0.87 31.47
C GLN A 721 17.50 0.46 31.16
N ALA A 722 16.96 1.29 30.26
CA ALA A 722 17.51 2.61 29.97
C ALA A 722 17.21 3.60 31.11
N LEU A 723 15.98 3.61 31.64
CA LEU A 723 15.58 4.44 32.77
C LEU A 723 16.35 4.09 34.05
N ALA A 724 16.51 2.81 34.37
CA ALA A 724 17.29 2.36 35.52
C ALA A 724 18.78 2.77 35.43
N LYS A 725 19.36 2.76 34.22
CA LYS A 725 20.72 3.30 33.99
C LYS A 725 20.80 4.81 34.20
N LYS A 726 19.79 5.56 33.75
CA LYS A 726 19.67 7.02 33.96
C LYS A 726 19.57 7.36 35.44
N GLU A 727 18.77 6.62 36.21
CA GLU A 727 18.72 6.76 37.68
C GLU A 727 20.08 6.50 38.34
N ALA A 728 20.76 5.40 37.98
CA ALA A 728 22.04 5.04 38.56
C ALA A 728 23.13 6.10 38.27
N ALA A 729 23.14 6.65 37.05
CA ALA A 729 24.01 7.77 36.69
C ALA A 729 23.71 9.02 37.53
N SER A 730 22.45 9.44 37.64
CA SER A 730 22.06 10.60 38.45
C SER A 730 22.38 10.41 39.95
N LYS A 731 22.15 9.21 40.49
CA LYS A 731 22.51 8.86 41.88
C LYS A 731 24.02 8.95 42.11
N ASN A 732 24.85 8.50 41.15
CA ASN A 732 26.31 8.67 41.23
C ASN A 732 26.76 10.14 41.15
N VAL A 733 26.14 10.96 40.29
CA VAL A 733 26.44 12.41 40.22
C VAL A 733 26.09 13.09 41.56
N MET A 734 24.94 12.77 42.15
CA MET A 734 24.53 13.34 43.44
C MET A 734 25.46 12.90 44.59
N VAL A 735 25.99 11.68 44.56
CA VAL A 735 27.03 11.20 45.50
C VAL A 735 28.37 11.94 45.32
N CYS A 736 28.72 12.39 44.11
CA CYS A 736 29.89 13.25 43.92
C CYS A 736 29.67 14.67 44.47
N VAL A 737 28.49 15.27 44.25
CA VAL A 737 28.15 16.60 44.82
C VAL A 737 28.19 16.57 46.36
N LEU A 738 27.66 15.51 46.97
CA LEU A 738 27.67 15.32 48.43
C LEU A 738 29.05 15.02 49.03
N LYS A 739 30.11 14.86 48.23
CA LYS A 739 31.49 14.60 48.70
C LYS A 739 32.38 15.84 48.81
N PHE A 740 31.93 17.03 48.40
CA PHE A 740 32.69 18.28 48.55
C PHE A 740 31.89 19.40 49.26
N PRO A 741 31.62 19.28 50.58
CA PRO A 741 30.78 20.23 51.32
C PRO A 741 31.50 21.47 51.90
N ASN A 742 32.80 21.67 51.65
CA ASN A 742 33.62 22.69 52.32
C ASN A 742 34.12 23.78 51.37
N LEU A 743 33.32 24.84 51.14
CA LEU A 743 33.82 26.18 50.79
C LEU A 743 32.75 27.31 50.92
N GLN A 744 32.04 27.37 52.06
CA GLN A 744 31.23 28.54 52.42
C GLN A 744 31.37 28.91 53.90
N ASN A 745 32.17 29.95 54.18
CA ASN A 745 31.97 30.82 55.36
C ASN A 745 32.83 32.10 55.32
N SER A 746 32.39 33.12 54.57
CA SER A 746 32.50 34.53 55.00
C SER A 746 31.79 35.51 54.03
N HIS A 747 31.10 36.48 54.62
CA HIS A 747 30.61 37.75 54.06
C HIS A 747 29.68 37.79 52.83
N PHE A 748 28.40 38.03 53.13
CA PHE A 748 27.49 38.81 52.29
C PHE A 748 28.07 40.20 51.92
N VAL A 749 27.94 40.58 50.65
CA VAL A 749 27.53 41.95 50.26
C VAL A 749 26.54 41.82 49.10
N SER A 750 25.43 42.54 49.16
CA SER A 750 24.44 42.60 48.06
C SER A 750 24.78 43.71 47.08
N LEU A 751 24.63 43.45 45.77
CA LEU A 751 24.46 44.52 44.79
C LEU A 751 23.58 44.05 43.61
N SER A 752 22.56 44.86 43.33
CA SER A 752 21.58 44.68 42.25
C SER A 752 21.86 45.67 41.12
N LEU A 753 21.43 45.31 39.90
CA LEU A 753 21.30 46.21 38.72
C LEU A 753 22.61 46.82 38.19
N LEU A 754 22.97 46.48 36.95
CA LEU A 754 22.77 47.40 35.81
C LEU A 754 23.11 46.73 34.47
N GLU A 755 22.50 47.26 33.41
CA GLU A 755 22.92 47.05 32.02
C GLU A 755 24.17 47.89 31.73
N MET A 756 25.07 47.43 30.83
CA MET A 756 25.63 48.28 29.75
C MET A 756 26.45 47.46 28.72
N PRO A 757 26.71 47.99 27.51
CA PRO A 757 27.16 47.20 26.35
C PRO A 757 28.64 47.39 25.95
N CYS A 758 29.01 46.68 24.88
CA CYS A 758 30.18 46.81 23.99
C CYS A 758 31.15 48.00 24.18
N SER A 759 32.47 47.71 24.23
CA SER A 759 33.37 47.95 23.08
C SER A 759 34.84 47.52 23.33
N ASN A 760 35.57 47.27 22.24
CA ASN A 760 37.01 47.56 22.02
C ASN A 760 38.00 47.31 23.19
N LEU A 761 38.95 46.36 23.14
CA LEU A 761 40.13 46.35 22.25
C LEU A 761 41.03 45.11 22.53
N GLY A 762 41.96 44.82 21.61
CA GLY A 762 43.29 44.28 21.99
C GLY A 762 43.50 42.76 22.02
N LEU A 763 43.83 42.18 20.87
CA LEU A 763 44.91 41.17 20.78
C LEU A 763 46.25 41.85 21.21
N PRO A 764 47.30 41.14 21.71
CA PRO A 764 47.78 39.89 21.10
C PRO A 764 48.54 38.83 21.97
N VAL A 765 48.77 37.67 21.33
CA VAL A 765 50.01 36.84 21.36
C VAL A 765 50.41 36.05 22.63
N TYR A 766 50.34 34.70 22.50
CA TYR A 766 51.18 33.60 23.05
C TYR A 766 51.44 33.50 24.58
N ASP A 767 51.69 32.32 25.15
CA ASP A 767 51.78 30.95 24.57
C ASP A 767 50.48 30.12 24.76
#